data_AF-T0T4W2-F1
#
_entry.id   AF-T0T4W2-F1
#
_cell.length_a   1.000
_cell.length_b   1.000
_cell.length_c   1.000
_cell.angle_alpha   90.00
_cell.angle_beta   90.00
_cell.angle_gamma   90.00
#
_symmetry.space_group_name_H-M   'P 1'
#
loop_
_entity.id
_entity.type
_entity.pdbx_description
1 polymer ?
#
loop_
_entity_poly.entity_id
_entity_poly.type
_entity_poly.pdbx_seq_one_letter_code
_entity_poly.pdbx_strand_id
1 'polypeptide(L)'
;MRKVIIATMTLFGLFSGIFASSEQSVELIIPKPYAPEKGFFATATSMFLVDTVGEFKSIENSIRKKLAPYEVALAKYYSQKDLDKLITETMSAVNKNIIKDDLTDQRAIATARYLGRELIGKIFERVLEVEGIKDESARKVWKDKLLSPFNRCINESRNFLYDGAGCIGSLTAALIPNVGLAMTHEMSKSKLAPILPEDQRQTFVEGRVRDYRLCFLNNRKKDAEAVKGCALDSIKVGVIAVTKKKVSDTIDATTTDPKVYSDIMNKSMPPFQKCMGEIGRGLPRNKPYDYQINRCLDGVVSTVGQGLIPVKIGENPAVTNNLTSAQISLLVPQKKEEFKKCIDEMVKKDQRVGGSIDSKECETRITNDVTKSVVLSIFDSNARKNLGPINKGLADSVAKKATDLLEQCWHQKIAGEEKNKCLKDSISTLSIDIANEKIKKELPKENEQTKKIRMGLMSGFEGCLDKGLSGDIASDPNLSSKVTGCATELTKNSAMKIAEYQLSEIIGDKVSGPEKVQIINKHVYRDLEHCLGSAPTEEILSSCVTNLKKNASHDIAILSFSAEIDKFIKENGGKDRLGIKTSDIQKLKSQLERDLASCLEKINDKDPMPQINQCIKGQVFNLATTLGDYQFNASVGTLYKGRESVQHIFHEEFTGNFRGCLNRAQGEDYDLNGYMDNLKTCTNEVSSKTMYSMGRDQIQFALTQNLKDKPGVDRKQQREALTLSLLAPYKECLDTAPKKDTCISGLKTEATKAVVEQYAKNEVEFQLNTKEMPKNLGTILEEFKKCMIQAKSDQKAQDRCVKNFSIKFASALGNMKVQSVLNSTLGSEDFATNKKEIDSMLKDYDYCLRRLNSKEYVNEVTAGVTECIGTLQKTAEGIVKKVATGWISTTSPFADFNKAIAASLPCIAGLMPASPYDGDLKKQVDSALKPVAIMIGQYLDYNIKEAGEDLPKVLETLLKDIDEGDSLEARRNLVDTLVETGALDQIIKAIVLDKVKGGLKSVSDSEIPQSVKDKISSKANLDSIFKGKVAAEIREMVAESVLRPVLVDGEKMSGQKVSAATKEITQKVTEALATSDKFGQEIIRVSVQNKINQMGSVKRFFGKMIYGSDSFNWSKVRESDKGKIAEAYITRHVLMPKLRGEVIDESTMANINKKAEELVTSAVKSYE
;
A
#
# COMPACT_ATOMS: atom_id res chain seq x y z
N MET A 1 -60.62 -66.30 71.51
CA MET A 1 -61.97 -65.81 71.11
C MET A 1 -61.76 -64.59 70.22
N ARG A 2 -61.79 -64.70 68.87
CA ARG A 2 -63.01 -64.62 68.02
C ARG A 2 -63.91 -63.46 68.48
N LYS A 3 -63.83 -62.28 67.83
CA LYS A 3 -64.60 -61.83 66.64
C LYS A 3 -66.07 -61.49 66.96
N VAL A 4 -66.50 -60.36 66.37
CA VAL A 4 -67.88 -59.86 66.13
C VAL A 4 -68.44 -59.07 67.35
N ILE A 5 -68.63 -57.73 67.33
CA ILE A 5 -69.25 -56.86 66.31
C ILE A 5 -68.50 -55.51 66.21
N ILE A 6 -68.12 -55.20 64.97
CA ILE A 6 -67.78 -53.87 64.43
C ILE A 6 -69.09 -53.19 64.02
N ALA A 7 -69.12 -51.85 64.07
CA ALA A 7 -69.97 -50.93 63.28
C ALA A 7 -71.00 -50.10 64.08
N THR A 8 -70.53 -49.04 64.77
CA THR A 8 -71.22 -47.71 64.78
C THR A 8 -70.46 -46.55 65.44
N MET A 9 -69.24 -46.73 65.99
CA MET A 9 -68.55 -45.67 66.78
C MET A 9 -67.25 -45.10 66.18
N THR A 10 -66.92 -45.35 64.92
CA THR A 10 -65.63 -44.88 64.34
C THR A 10 -65.74 -44.27 62.93
N LEU A 11 -66.91 -43.71 62.57
CA LEU A 11 -67.11 -43.03 61.29
C LEU A 11 -67.83 -41.67 61.34
N PHE A 12 -68.20 -41.17 62.52
CA PHE A 12 -68.71 -39.79 62.69
C PHE A 12 -67.66 -38.77 63.18
N GLY A 13 -66.42 -39.22 63.43
CA GLY A 13 -65.32 -38.36 63.89
C GLY A 13 -64.30 -37.94 62.82
N LEU A 14 -64.50 -38.30 61.55
CA LEU A 14 -63.51 -38.07 60.48
C LEU A 14 -64.03 -37.30 59.25
N PHE A 15 -65.25 -36.77 59.28
CA PHE A 15 -65.77 -35.91 58.20
C PHE A 15 -66.51 -34.63 58.67
N SER A 16 -66.41 -34.26 59.94
CA SER A 16 -66.92 -32.98 60.49
C SER A 16 -65.80 -31.98 60.85
N GLY A 17 -64.55 -32.30 60.51
CA GLY A 17 -63.37 -31.45 60.74
C GLY A 17 -62.86 -30.68 59.52
N ILE A 18 -63.61 -30.63 58.42
CA ILE A 18 -63.21 -29.91 57.20
C ILE A 18 -64.03 -28.60 57.14
N PHE A 19 -63.37 -27.53 57.58
CA PHE A 19 -63.85 -26.14 57.70
C PHE A 19 -64.93 -25.87 58.76
N ALA A 20 -64.61 -26.11 60.04
CA ALA A 20 -65.11 -25.18 61.06
C ALA A 20 -64.54 -23.80 60.68
N SER A 21 -65.40 -22.82 60.36
CA SER A 21 -64.91 -21.50 59.95
C SER A 21 -64.01 -20.93 61.04
N SER A 22 -62.93 -20.23 60.67
CA SER A 22 -61.98 -19.65 61.65
C SER A 22 -62.70 -18.76 62.70
N GLU A 23 -63.88 -18.23 62.36
CA GLU A 23 -64.70 -17.49 63.30
C GLU A 23 -65.22 -18.36 64.45
N GLN A 24 -65.39 -19.68 64.27
CA GLN A 24 -65.90 -20.59 65.31
C GLN A 24 -64.89 -20.86 66.43
N SER A 25 -63.59 -20.71 66.19
CA SER A 25 -62.54 -20.92 67.21
C SER A 25 -62.30 -19.71 68.13
N VAL A 26 -62.77 -18.49 67.78
CA VAL A 26 -62.53 -17.27 68.58
C VAL A 26 -63.38 -17.22 69.86
N GLU A 27 -62.78 -17.45 71.02
CA GLU A 27 -63.53 -17.43 72.29
C GLU A 27 -64.16 -16.06 72.61
N LEU A 28 -65.45 -16.05 72.94
CA LEU A 28 -66.19 -14.84 73.31
C LEU A 28 -65.71 -14.27 74.65
N ILE A 29 -65.82 -12.95 74.81
CA ILE A 29 -65.65 -12.30 76.11
C ILE A 29 -67.00 -12.41 76.85
N ILE A 30 -67.03 -13.16 77.94
CA ILE A 30 -68.24 -13.40 78.76
C ILE A 30 -67.99 -12.80 80.15
N PRO A 31 -68.34 -11.53 80.41
CA PRO A 31 -68.07 -10.88 81.68
C PRO A 31 -68.91 -11.42 82.85
N LYS A 32 -70.04 -12.07 82.54
CA LYS A 32 -70.93 -12.74 83.48
C LYS A 32 -71.25 -14.13 82.97
N PRO A 33 -71.10 -15.20 83.78
CA PRO A 33 -71.32 -16.57 83.33
C PRO A 33 -72.79 -16.79 82.97
N TYR A 34 -73.04 -17.50 81.87
CA TYR A 34 -74.36 -17.99 81.50
C TYR A 34 -74.74 -19.18 82.40
N ALA A 35 -75.34 -18.91 83.55
CA ALA A 35 -75.79 -19.94 84.49
C ALA A 35 -77.18 -19.59 85.07
N PRO A 36 -78.11 -20.57 85.17
CA PRO A 36 -79.36 -20.40 85.89
C PRO A 36 -79.12 -20.33 87.41
N GLU A 37 -79.83 -19.43 88.10
CA GLU A 37 -79.76 -19.29 89.56
C GLU A 37 -80.64 -20.35 90.23
N LYS A 38 -80.04 -21.51 90.53
CA LYS A 38 -80.76 -22.69 91.05
C LYS A 38 -81.27 -22.49 92.49
N GLY A 39 -82.50 -22.02 92.63
CA GLY A 39 -83.27 -22.05 93.88
C GLY A 39 -84.62 -22.75 93.70
N PHE A 40 -84.92 -23.80 94.47
CA PHE A 40 -86.23 -24.47 94.45
C PHE A 40 -87.37 -23.50 94.80
N PHE A 41 -87.17 -22.64 95.81
CA PHE A 41 -88.12 -21.60 96.18
C PHE A 41 -88.28 -20.51 95.11
N ALA A 42 -87.23 -20.21 94.33
CA ALA A 42 -87.28 -19.21 93.25
C ALA A 42 -88.25 -19.61 92.11
N THR A 43 -88.40 -20.91 91.85
CA THR A 43 -89.29 -21.43 90.80
C THR A 43 -90.77 -21.30 91.21
N ALA A 44 -91.09 -21.60 92.47
CA ALA A 44 -92.45 -21.44 92.99
C ALA A 44 -92.87 -19.96 93.10
N THR A 45 -91.96 -19.09 93.55
CA THR A 45 -92.20 -17.64 93.63
C THR A 45 -92.36 -17.01 92.24
N SER A 46 -91.64 -17.50 91.22
CA SER A 46 -91.80 -17.03 89.84
C SER A 46 -93.15 -17.42 89.25
N MET A 47 -93.60 -18.67 89.42
CA MET A 47 -94.94 -19.08 88.97
C MET A 47 -96.04 -18.20 89.59
N PHE A 48 -95.93 -17.89 90.89
CA PHE A 48 -96.92 -17.07 91.57
C PHE A 48 -96.89 -15.59 91.13
N LEU A 49 -95.70 -15.01 90.94
CA LEU A 49 -95.53 -13.60 90.54
C LEU A 49 -95.79 -13.36 89.06
N VAL A 50 -95.49 -14.31 88.17
CA VAL A 50 -95.79 -14.17 86.74
C VAL A 50 -97.31 -14.19 86.50
N ASP A 51 -98.08 -14.93 87.30
CA ASP A 51 -99.56 -14.91 87.29
C ASP A 51 -100.18 -13.68 87.99
N THR A 52 -99.53 -13.10 89.01
CA THR A 52 -100.06 -11.93 89.77
C THR A 52 -99.62 -10.57 89.24
N VAL A 53 -98.59 -10.48 88.41
CA VAL A 53 -98.15 -9.22 87.80
C VAL A 53 -98.96 -8.97 86.52
N GLY A 54 -100.16 -8.44 86.71
CA GLY A 54 -101.06 -7.91 85.66
C GLY A 54 -100.55 -6.66 84.92
N GLU A 55 -99.22 -6.44 84.83
CA GLU A 55 -98.59 -5.33 84.10
C GLU A 55 -97.76 -5.78 82.87
N PHE A 56 -98.06 -6.94 82.29
CA PHE A 56 -97.54 -7.34 80.98
C PHE A 56 -98.39 -6.85 79.79
N LYS A 57 -99.33 -5.90 80.01
CA LYS A 57 -100.23 -5.35 78.98
C LYS A 57 -99.57 -4.45 77.92
N SER A 58 -98.26 -4.20 77.98
CA SER A 58 -97.49 -3.80 76.79
C SER A 58 -96.00 -4.07 76.99
N ILE A 59 -95.56 -5.30 76.71
CA ILE A 59 -94.12 -5.66 76.62
C ILE A 59 -93.39 -4.69 75.68
N GLU A 60 -94.06 -4.24 74.63
CA GLU A 60 -93.55 -3.23 73.71
C GLU A 60 -93.17 -1.93 74.43
N ASN A 61 -94.06 -1.40 75.30
CA ASN A 61 -93.76 -0.19 76.07
C ASN A 61 -92.60 -0.40 77.05
N SER A 62 -92.48 -1.58 77.66
CA SER A 62 -91.35 -1.91 78.53
C SER A 62 -90.03 -2.00 77.77
N ILE A 63 -90.04 -2.56 76.55
CA ILE A 63 -88.86 -2.60 75.68
C ILE A 63 -88.49 -1.19 75.24
N ARG A 64 -89.46 -0.39 74.78
CA ARG A 64 -89.25 1.02 74.41
C ARG A 64 -88.67 1.82 75.58
N LYS A 65 -89.22 1.67 76.78
CA LYS A 65 -88.71 2.34 78.00
C LYS A 65 -87.30 1.89 78.39
N LYS A 66 -86.95 0.61 78.18
CA LYS A 66 -85.60 0.09 78.42
C LYS A 66 -84.61 0.48 77.32
N LEU A 67 -85.07 0.71 76.10
CA LEU A 67 -84.25 1.18 74.97
C LEU A 67 -84.08 2.69 74.96
N ALA A 68 -85.01 3.46 75.54
CA ALA A 68 -84.96 4.92 75.58
C ALA A 68 -83.62 5.52 76.06
N PRO A 69 -82.96 5.01 77.12
CA PRO A 69 -81.63 5.49 77.52
C PRO A 69 -80.51 5.26 76.49
N TYR A 70 -80.75 4.39 75.50
CA TYR A 70 -79.80 3.98 74.47
C TYR A 70 -80.15 4.52 73.07
N GLU A 71 -81.24 5.28 72.91
CA GLU A 71 -81.68 5.81 71.60
C GLU A 71 -80.62 6.68 70.92
N VAL A 72 -79.93 7.54 71.68
CA VAL A 72 -78.83 8.38 71.15
C VAL A 72 -77.68 7.52 70.62
N ALA A 73 -77.40 6.38 71.26
CA ALA A 73 -76.36 5.46 70.81
C ALA A 73 -76.80 4.61 69.61
N LEU A 74 -78.10 4.28 69.51
CA LEU A 74 -78.68 3.52 68.41
C LEU A 74 -78.98 4.36 67.16
N ALA A 75 -79.11 5.69 67.30
CA ALA A 75 -79.37 6.62 66.21
C ALA A 75 -78.30 6.59 65.10
N LYS A 76 -77.08 6.14 65.41
CA LYS A 76 -76.02 5.92 64.41
C LYS A 76 -76.31 4.73 63.49
N TYR A 77 -77.08 3.75 63.95
CA TYR A 77 -77.26 2.45 63.30
C TYR A 77 -78.64 2.27 62.69
N TYR A 78 -79.64 2.93 63.28
CA TYR A 78 -81.02 2.94 62.83
C TYR A 78 -81.54 4.38 62.79
N SER A 79 -82.32 4.71 61.76
CA SER A 79 -83.23 5.85 61.88
C SER A 79 -84.27 5.53 62.95
N GLN A 80 -84.82 6.56 63.62
CA GLN A 80 -85.88 6.33 64.61
C GLN A 80 -87.03 5.49 64.04
N LYS A 81 -87.41 5.77 62.78
CA LYS A 81 -88.44 5.03 62.05
C LYS A 81 -88.09 3.55 61.84
N ASP A 82 -86.84 3.23 61.53
CA ASP A 82 -86.42 1.84 61.29
C ASP A 82 -86.29 1.05 62.60
N LEU A 83 -85.83 1.70 63.67
CA LEU A 83 -85.79 1.11 65.02
C LEU A 83 -87.20 0.83 65.52
N ASP A 84 -88.11 1.79 65.37
CA ASP A 84 -89.51 1.64 65.73
C ASP A 84 -90.18 0.52 64.95
N LYS A 85 -89.94 0.45 63.64
CA LYS A 85 -90.43 -0.63 62.78
C LYS A 85 -89.92 -1.99 63.24
N LEU A 86 -88.62 -2.13 63.53
CA LEU A 86 -88.03 -3.37 64.02
C LEU A 86 -88.67 -3.82 65.34
N ILE A 87 -88.85 -2.91 66.29
CA ILE A 87 -89.49 -3.19 67.59
C ILE A 87 -90.94 -3.63 67.37
N THR A 88 -91.73 -2.88 66.60
CA THR A 88 -93.14 -3.18 66.35
C THR A 88 -93.33 -4.51 65.62
N GLU A 89 -92.54 -4.80 64.57
CA GLU A 89 -92.62 -6.08 63.84
C GLU A 89 -92.24 -7.26 64.72
N THR A 90 -91.19 -7.11 65.53
CA THR A 90 -90.75 -8.16 66.46
C THR A 90 -91.83 -8.42 67.52
N MET A 91 -92.45 -7.37 68.06
CA MET A 91 -93.49 -7.49 69.08
C MET A 91 -94.80 -8.04 68.54
N SER A 92 -95.19 -7.65 67.32
CA SER A 92 -96.33 -8.23 66.63
C SER A 92 -96.16 -9.76 66.48
N ALA A 93 -94.96 -10.22 66.13
CA ALA A 93 -94.66 -11.64 66.04
C ALA A 93 -94.68 -12.37 67.40
N VAL A 94 -94.19 -11.74 68.47
CA VAL A 94 -94.25 -12.29 69.85
C VAL A 94 -95.70 -12.47 70.29
N ASN A 95 -96.52 -11.42 70.16
CA ASN A 95 -97.93 -11.46 70.58
C ASN A 95 -98.74 -12.46 69.75
N LYS A 96 -98.47 -12.56 68.45
CA LYS A 96 -99.19 -13.49 67.56
C LYS A 96 -98.81 -14.96 67.79
N ASN A 97 -97.55 -15.25 68.08
CA ASN A 97 -97.03 -16.62 68.02
C ASN A 97 -96.66 -17.23 69.38
N ILE A 98 -96.46 -16.43 70.43
CA ILE A 98 -95.95 -16.89 71.73
C ILE A 98 -96.94 -16.60 72.86
N ILE A 99 -97.51 -15.40 72.89
CA ILE A 99 -98.40 -14.93 73.97
C ILE A 99 -99.85 -14.91 73.46
N LYS A 100 -100.42 -16.09 73.20
CA LYS A 100 -101.82 -16.23 72.74
C LYS A 100 -102.86 -16.24 73.88
N ASP A 101 -102.48 -16.61 75.11
CA ASP A 101 -103.31 -16.60 76.33
C ASP A 101 -102.43 -16.19 77.55
N ASP A 102 -102.84 -16.52 78.79
CA ASP A 102 -102.14 -16.20 80.04
C ASP A 102 -100.61 -16.42 80.01
N LEU A 103 -99.87 -15.49 80.61
CA LEU A 103 -98.41 -15.48 80.60
C LEU A 103 -97.89 -16.45 81.66
N THR A 104 -97.25 -17.54 81.22
CA THR A 104 -96.56 -18.49 82.10
C THR A 104 -95.05 -18.29 82.03
N ASP A 105 -94.30 -18.80 83.01
CA ASP A 105 -92.82 -18.82 82.97
C ASP A 105 -92.27 -19.40 81.65
N GLN A 106 -92.90 -20.47 81.13
CA GLN A 106 -92.51 -21.08 79.85
C GLN A 106 -92.68 -20.12 78.67
N ARG A 107 -93.79 -19.36 78.64
CA ARG A 107 -94.06 -18.37 77.58
C ARG A 107 -93.19 -17.12 77.72
N ALA A 108 -92.85 -16.70 78.94
CA ALA A 108 -91.93 -15.60 79.19
C ALA A 108 -90.48 -15.95 78.78
N ILE A 109 -90.03 -17.18 79.08
CA ILE A 109 -88.74 -17.73 78.61
C ILE A 109 -88.71 -17.82 77.07
N ALA A 110 -89.79 -18.31 76.45
CA ALA A 110 -89.91 -18.36 74.98
C ALA A 110 -89.88 -16.94 74.35
N THR A 111 -90.51 -15.96 75.00
CA THR A 111 -90.49 -14.56 74.58
C THR A 111 -89.09 -13.96 74.67
N ALA A 112 -88.38 -14.16 75.77
CA ALA A 112 -86.99 -13.72 75.94
C ALA A 112 -86.05 -14.33 74.90
N ARG A 113 -86.23 -15.62 74.61
CA ARG A 113 -85.47 -16.32 73.56
C ARG A 113 -85.72 -15.68 72.19
N TYR A 114 -86.98 -15.40 71.87
CA TYR A 114 -87.34 -14.77 70.60
C TYR A 114 -86.78 -13.35 70.50
N LEU A 115 -86.90 -12.53 71.55
CA LEU A 115 -86.34 -11.17 71.58
C LEU A 115 -84.81 -11.16 71.50
N GLY A 116 -84.13 -12.10 72.18
CA GLY A 116 -82.68 -12.24 72.06
C GLY A 116 -82.26 -12.55 70.61
N ARG A 117 -83.01 -13.43 69.93
CA ARG A 117 -82.73 -13.80 68.53
C ARG A 117 -83.06 -12.70 67.52
N GLU A 118 -84.28 -12.19 67.58
CA GLU A 118 -84.84 -11.34 66.52
C GLU A 118 -84.65 -9.84 66.77
N LEU A 119 -84.58 -9.39 68.02
CA LEU A 119 -84.33 -7.98 68.33
C LEU A 119 -82.83 -7.74 68.58
N ILE A 120 -82.26 -8.37 69.61
CA ILE A 120 -80.85 -8.15 69.97
C ILE A 120 -79.91 -8.67 68.88
N GLY A 121 -80.21 -9.84 68.31
CA GLY A 121 -79.45 -10.40 67.19
C GLY A 121 -79.41 -9.49 65.96
N LYS A 122 -80.55 -8.90 65.56
CA LYS A 122 -80.61 -7.96 64.42
C LYS A 122 -79.92 -6.64 64.72
N ILE A 123 -80.05 -6.11 65.95
CA ILE A 123 -79.33 -4.90 66.38
C ILE A 123 -77.81 -5.15 66.32
N PHE A 124 -77.33 -6.27 66.86
CA PHE A 124 -75.92 -6.64 66.81
C PHE A 124 -75.42 -6.75 65.36
N GLU A 125 -76.16 -7.45 64.52
CA GLU A 125 -75.84 -7.61 63.09
C GLU A 125 -75.73 -6.26 62.38
N ARG A 126 -76.68 -5.34 62.62
CA ARG A 126 -76.67 -4.00 62.04
C ARG A 126 -75.51 -3.15 62.53
N VAL A 127 -75.14 -3.26 63.81
CA VAL A 127 -73.96 -2.59 64.35
C VAL A 127 -72.71 -3.08 63.63
N LEU A 128 -72.54 -4.39 63.45
CA LEU A 128 -71.40 -4.95 62.71
C LEU A 128 -71.36 -4.47 61.24
N GLU A 129 -72.52 -4.38 60.59
CA GLU A 129 -72.64 -3.89 59.22
C GLU A 129 -72.16 -2.44 59.08
N VAL A 130 -72.70 -1.53 59.91
CA VAL A 130 -72.38 -0.10 59.89
C VAL A 130 -70.94 0.16 60.30
N GLU A 131 -70.39 -0.63 61.21
CA GLU A 131 -68.99 -0.56 61.63
C GLU A 131 -68.01 -1.24 60.65
N GLY A 132 -68.50 -1.73 59.49
CA GLY A 132 -67.67 -2.06 58.34
C GLY A 132 -67.53 -3.55 58.01
N ILE A 133 -68.20 -4.46 58.74
CA ILE A 133 -68.26 -5.89 58.40
C ILE A 133 -69.33 -6.10 57.34
N LYS A 134 -68.94 -5.91 56.07
CA LYS A 134 -69.86 -5.96 54.91
C LYS A 134 -70.29 -7.37 54.52
N ASP A 135 -69.53 -8.40 54.87
CA ASP A 135 -69.89 -9.80 54.58
C ASP A 135 -71.04 -10.27 55.49
N GLU A 136 -72.18 -10.58 54.89
CA GLU A 136 -73.37 -11.08 55.58
C GLU A 136 -73.13 -12.43 56.25
N SER A 137 -72.31 -13.30 55.65
CA SER A 137 -72.00 -14.61 56.21
C SER A 137 -71.21 -14.47 57.51
N ALA A 138 -70.17 -13.63 57.52
CA ALA A 138 -69.40 -13.32 58.72
C ALA A 138 -70.27 -12.71 59.81
N ARG A 139 -71.13 -11.72 59.47
CA ARG A 139 -72.05 -11.12 60.46
C ARG A 139 -72.98 -12.15 61.08
N LYS A 140 -73.54 -13.05 60.27
CA LYS A 140 -74.41 -14.14 60.74
C LYS A 140 -73.67 -15.09 61.69
N VAL A 141 -72.43 -15.48 61.35
CA VAL A 141 -71.61 -16.34 62.22
C VAL A 141 -71.36 -15.66 63.57
N TRP A 142 -71.01 -14.37 63.59
CA TRP A 142 -70.82 -13.64 64.85
C TRP A 142 -72.09 -13.51 65.67
N LYS A 143 -73.24 -13.25 65.02
CA LYS A 143 -74.56 -13.23 65.67
C LYS A 143 -74.88 -14.59 66.30
N ASP A 144 -74.77 -15.66 65.53
CA ASP A 144 -75.08 -17.02 66.00
C ASP A 144 -74.13 -17.44 67.13
N LYS A 145 -72.85 -17.04 67.03
CA LYS A 145 -71.85 -17.28 68.07
C LYS A 145 -72.20 -16.57 69.37
N LEU A 146 -72.54 -15.28 69.32
CA LEU A 146 -72.96 -14.50 70.49
C LEU A 146 -74.23 -15.08 71.14
N LEU A 147 -75.21 -15.47 70.33
CA LEU A 147 -76.52 -15.92 70.81
C LEU A 147 -76.54 -17.40 71.23
N SER A 148 -75.61 -18.23 70.80
CA SER A 148 -75.60 -19.67 71.13
C SER A 148 -75.51 -19.95 72.64
N PRO A 149 -74.58 -19.34 73.42
CA PRO A 149 -74.55 -19.47 74.87
C PRO A 149 -75.84 -18.97 75.55
N PHE A 150 -76.38 -17.85 75.06
CA PHE A 150 -77.65 -17.31 75.56
C PHE A 150 -78.82 -18.28 75.31
N ASN A 151 -78.93 -18.81 74.09
CA ASN A 151 -79.97 -19.77 73.71
C ASN A 151 -79.89 -21.05 74.55
N ARG A 152 -78.68 -21.52 74.87
CA ARG A 152 -78.50 -22.65 75.80
C ARG A 152 -78.99 -22.31 77.20
N CYS A 153 -78.52 -21.18 77.76
CA CYS A 153 -78.91 -20.71 79.10
C CYS A 153 -80.44 -20.54 79.24
N ILE A 154 -81.06 -19.89 78.26
CA ILE A 154 -82.51 -19.61 78.26
C ILE A 154 -83.33 -20.89 77.98
N ASN A 155 -82.76 -21.93 77.35
CA ASN A 155 -83.42 -23.23 77.19
C ASN A 155 -83.41 -24.05 78.49
N GLU A 156 -82.37 -23.90 79.29
CA GLU A 156 -82.19 -24.59 80.57
C GLU A 156 -82.86 -23.87 81.75
N SER A 157 -83.33 -22.64 81.50
CA SER A 157 -84.07 -21.83 82.48
C SER A 157 -85.37 -22.50 82.88
N ARG A 158 -85.63 -22.60 84.18
CA ARG A 158 -86.87 -23.16 84.74
C ARG A 158 -87.88 -22.09 85.11
N ASN A 159 -87.41 -20.88 85.34
CA ASN A 159 -88.23 -19.71 85.66
C ASN A 159 -87.71 -18.46 84.94
N PHE A 160 -88.58 -17.50 84.68
CA PHE A 160 -88.19 -16.29 83.95
C PHE A 160 -87.48 -15.27 84.86
N LEU A 161 -87.99 -15.07 86.09
CA LEU A 161 -87.55 -13.98 86.96
C LEU A 161 -86.08 -14.08 87.42
N TYR A 162 -85.56 -15.30 87.58
CA TYR A 162 -84.19 -15.53 88.05
C TYR A 162 -83.33 -16.13 86.93
N ASP A 163 -83.69 -17.31 86.41
CA ASP A 163 -82.87 -17.98 85.40
C ASP A 163 -82.85 -17.18 84.08
N GLY A 164 -84.04 -16.82 83.58
CA GLY A 164 -84.17 -16.06 82.34
C GLY A 164 -83.55 -14.66 82.41
N ALA A 165 -83.77 -13.94 83.51
CA ALA A 165 -83.17 -12.64 83.75
C ALA A 165 -81.64 -12.71 83.86
N GLY A 166 -81.08 -13.75 84.50
CA GLY A 166 -79.65 -14.01 84.58
C GLY A 166 -79.02 -14.25 83.19
N CYS A 167 -79.69 -15.02 82.34
CA CYS A 167 -79.27 -15.25 80.95
C CYS A 167 -79.28 -13.95 80.12
N ILE A 168 -80.33 -13.12 80.25
CA ILE A 168 -80.41 -11.81 79.58
C ILE A 168 -79.33 -10.84 80.09
N GLY A 169 -79.09 -10.82 81.40
CA GLY A 169 -78.04 -10.01 82.02
C GLY A 169 -76.64 -10.37 81.50
N SER A 170 -76.41 -11.66 81.25
CA SER A 170 -75.15 -12.17 80.67
C SER A 170 -75.01 -11.82 79.20
N LEU A 171 -76.09 -11.90 78.42
CA LEU A 171 -76.12 -11.45 77.01
C LEU A 171 -75.82 -9.96 76.88
N THR A 172 -76.47 -9.12 77.69
CA THR A 172 -76.25 -7.67 77.69
C THR A 172 -74.80 -7.31 78.04
N ALA A 173 -74.21 -7.97 79.04
CA ALA A 173 -72.81 -7.76 79.41
C ALA A 173 -71.82 -8.23 78.34
N ALA A 174 -72.16 -9.27 77.58
CA ALA A 174 -71.32 -9.82 76.52
C ALA A 174 -71.42 -9.01 75.20
N LEU A 175 -72.48 -8.26 74.95
CA LEU A 175 -72.75 -7.63 73.66
C LEU A 175 -71.62 -6.69 73.18
N ILE A 176 -71.35 -5.61 73.93
CA ILE A 176 -70.41 -4.55 73.55
C ILE A 176 -68.96 -5.06 73.39
N PRO A 177 -68.37 -5.85 74.31
CA PRO A 177 -67.01 -6.35 74.10
C PRO A 177 -66.89 -7.33 72.94
N ASN A 178 -67.95 -8.07 72.61
CA ASN A 178 -67.90 -8.97 71.46
C ASN A 178 -68.15 -8.25 70.13
N VAL A 179 -68.77 -7.05 70.11
CA VAL A 179 -68.74 -6.16 68.93
C VAL A 179 -67.30 -5.78 68.61
N GLY A 180 -66.53 -5.32 69.60
CA GLY A 180 -65.12 -4.95 69.39
C GLY A 180 -64.22 -6.13 69.01
N LEU A 181 -64.50 -7.30 69.57
CA LEU A 181 -63.85 -8.56 69.21
C LEU A 181 -64.10 -8.93 67.74
N ALA A 182 -65.37 -8.89 67.32
CA ALA A 182 -65.78 -9.18 65.95
C ALA A 182 -65.15 -8.19 64.95
N MET A 183 -65.21 -6.89 65.25
CA MET A 183 -64.56 -5.86 64.43
C MET A 183 -63.05 -6.10 64.30
N THR A 184 -62.36 -6.37 65.42
CA THR A 184 -60.91 -6.61 65.39
C THR A 184 -60.59 -7.86 64.56
N HIS A 185 -61.33 -8.95 64.72
CA HIS A 185 -61.15 -10.17 63.94
C HIS A 185 -61.39 -9.93 62.45
N GLU A 186 -62.55 -9.39 62.07
CA GLU A 186 -62.94 -9.24 60.67
C GLU A 186 -62.11 -8.21 59.93
N MET A 187 -61.76 -7.09 60.56
CA MET A 187 -60.84 -6.12 59.95
C MET A 187 -59.45 -6.72 59.77
N SER A 188 -58.95 -7.46 60.76
CA SER A 188 -57.65 -8.13 60.65
C SER A 188 -57.67 -9.19 59.55
N LYS A 189 -58.72 -10.00 59.47
CA LYS A 189 -58.88 -11.08 58.50
C LYS A 189 -59.07 -10.57 57.06
N SER A 190 -59.95 -9.59 56.86
CA SER A 190 -60.34 -9.14 55.51
C SER A 190 -59.48 -8.04 54.92
N LYS A 191 -58.80 -7.23 55.75
CA LYS A 191 -58.04 -6.04 55.29
C LYS A 191 -56.54 -6.13 55.51
N LEU A 192 -56.09 -6.76 56.60
CA LEU A 192 -54.67 -6.74 56.99
C LEU A 192 -53.96 -8.06 56.69
N ALA A 193 -54.55 -9.18 57.06
CA ALA A 193 -54.00 -10.51 56.87
C ALA A 193 -53.75 -10.89 55.39
N PRO A 194 -54.56 -10.50 54.39
CA PRO A 194 -54.31 -10.89 53.00
C PRO A 194 -52.97 -10.41 52.44
N ILE A 195 -52.37 -9.38 53.04
CA ILE A 195 -51.06 -8.84 52.67
C ILE A 195 -49.92 -9.75 53.17
N LEU A 196 -50.18 -10.55 54.19
CA LEU A 196 -49.20 -11.49 54.74
C LEU A 196 -49.20 -12.82 53.97
N PRO A 197 -48.06 -13.54 53.96
CA PRO A 197 -47.97 -14.93 53.51
C PRO A 197 -49.08 -15.80 54.14
N GLU A 198 -49.61 -16.75 53.37
CA GLU A 198 -50.78 -17.54 53.74
C GLU A 198 -50.63 -18.26 55.08
N ASP A 199 -49.44 -18.79 55.36
CA ASP A 199 -49.03 -19.46 56.61
C ASP A 199 -49.02 -18.54 57.84
N GLN A 200 -48.96 -17.22 57.65
CA GLN A 200 -48.92 -16.23 58.74
C GLN A 200 -50.28 -15.57 59.01
N ARG A 201 -51.24 -15.70 58.09
CA ARG A 201 -52.53 -14.98 58.14
C ARG A 201 -53.32 -15.32 59.40
N GLN A 202 -53.46 -16.61 59.69
CA GLN A 202 -54.27 -17.08 60.81
C GLN A 202 -53.65 -16.66 62.15
N THR A 203 -52.35 -16.92 62.34
CA THR A 203 -51.60 -16.52 63.54
C THR A 203 -51.64 -15.01 63.76
N PHE A 204 -51.58 -14.21 62.68
CA PHE A 204 -51.71 -12.77 62.75
C PHE A 204 -53.08 -12.35 63.27
N VAL A 205 -54.17 -12.86 62.69
CA VAL A 205 -55.55 -12.55 63.11
C VAL A 205 -55.78 -12.94 64.57
N GLU A 206 -55.36 -14.14 64.97
CA GLU A 206 -55.45 -14.62 66.36
C GLU A 206 -54.66 -13.72 67.33
N GLY A 207 -53.49 -13.25 66.93
CA GLY A 207 -52.69 -12.30 67.69
C GLY A 207 -53.42 -10.97 67.91
N ARG A 208 -54.08 -10.42 66.87
CA ARG A 208 -54.85 -9.17 66.98
C ARG A 208 -56.05 -9.33 67.93
N VAL A 209 -56.75 -10.45 67.82
CA VAL A 209 -57.87 -10.82 68.71
C VAL A 209 -57.39 -10.96 70.15
N ARG A 210 -56.25 -11.61 70.38
CA ARG A 210 -55.63 -11.75 71.71
C ARG A 210 -55.26 -10.40 72.30
N ASP A 211 -54.64 -9.52 71.53
CA ASP A 211 -54.26 -8.17 71.97
C ASP A 211 -55.49 -7.36 72.40
N TYR A 212 -56.57 -7.44 71.62
CA TYR A 212 -57.84 -6.81 71.98
C TYR A 212 -58.40 -7.38 73.30
N ARG A 213 -58.45 -8.72 73.43
CA ARG A 213 -58.94 -9.38 74.65
C ARG A 213 -58.14 -8.96 75.87
N LEU A 214 -56.81 -8.98 75.79
CA LEU A 214 -55.92 -8.56 76.88
C LEU A 214 -56.13 -7.09 77.25
N CYS A 215 -56.21 -6.21 76.25
CA CYS A 215 -56.47 -4.80 76.48
C CYS A 215 -57.82 -4.58 77.18
N PHE A 216 -58.89 -5.20 76.68
CA PHE A 216 -60.22 -5.05 77.26
C PHE A 216 -60.30 -5.65 78.66
N LEU A 217 -59.76 -6.86 78.89
CA LEU A 217 -59.76 -7.54 80.18
C LEU A 217 -58.95 -6.79 81.26
N ASN A 218 -57.90 -6.05 80.87
CA ASN A 218 -57.12 -5.23 81.80
C ASN A 218 -57.70 -3.82 82.01
N ASN A 219 -58.64 -3.37 81.18
CA ASN A 219 -59.27 -2.06 81.34
C ASN A 219 -60.29 -2.06 82.50
N ARG A 220 -60.19 -1.10 83.43
CA ARG A 220 -61.05 -1.00 84.62
C ARG A 220 -62.49 -0.58 84.33
N LYS A 221 -62.74 0.24 83.30
CA LYS A 221 -64.06 0.88 83.07
C LYS A 221 -65.07 -0.01 82.33
N LYS A 222 -64.59 -1.00 81.56
CA LYS A 222 -65.42 -1.98 80.79
C LYS A 222 -66.55 -1.33 79.98
N ASP A 223 -66.32 -0.13 79.43
CA ASP A 223 -67.31 0.65 78.69
C ASP A 223 -67.04 0.67 77.17
N ALA A 224 -67.87 1.38 76.41
CA ALA A 224 -67.76 1.46 74.95
C ALA A 224 -66.47 2.17 74.47
N GLU A 225 -65.98 3.16 75.22
CA GLU A 225 -64.72 3.84 74.91
C GLU A 225 -63.51 2.91 75.12
N ALA A 226 -63.53 2.07 76.16
CA ALA A 226 -62.53 1.03 76.34
C ALA A 226 -62.52 0.03 75.17
N VAL A 227 -63.70 -0.35 74.65
CA VAL A 227 -63.80 -1.21 73.46
C VAL A 227 -63.20 -0.55 72.23
N LYS A 228 -63.56 0.71 71.97
CA LYS A 228 -63.07 1.46 70.81
C LYS A 228 -61.56 1.69 70.87
N GLY A 229 -61.04 2.06 72.03
CA GLY A 229 -59.60 2.25 72.27
C GLY A 229 -58.81 0.94 72.07
N CYS A 230 -59.28 -0.16 72.65
CA CYS A 230 -58.61 -1.46 72.53
C CYS A 230 -58.66 -2.04 71.11
N ALA A 231 -59.77 -1.86 70.40
CA ALA A 231 -59.88 -2.28 69.00
C ALA A 231 -58.93 -1.45 68.11
N LEU A 232 -58.91 -0.13 68.29
CA LEU A 232 -58.01 0.77 67.57
C LEU A 232 -56.54 0.44 67.84
N ASP A 233 -56.14 0.22 69.09
CA ASP A 233 -54.75 -0.12 69.44
C ASP A 233 -54.33 -1.48 68.85
N SER A 234 -55.24 -2.46 68.84
CA SER A 234 -54.98 -3.76 68.20
C SER A 234 -54.80 -3.65 66.68
N ILE A 235 -55.61 -2.81 66.03
CA ILE A 235 -55.51 -2.51 64.59
C ILE A 235 -54.23 -1.73 64.27
N LYS A 236 -53.82 -0.76 65.09
CA LYS A 236 -52.56 0.00 64.91
C LYS A 236 -51.36 -0.94 64.87
N VAL A 237 -51.27 -1.88 65.81
CA VAL A 237 -50.19 -2.87 65.84
C VAL A 237 -50.23 -3.76 64.60
N GLY A 238 -51.42 -4.12 64.13
CA GLY A 238 -51.61 -4.85 62.87
C GLY A 238 -51.10 -4.10 61.64
N VAL A 239 -51.48 -2.82 61.50
CA VAL A 239 -51.01 -1.93 60.43
C VAL A 239 -49.49 -1.77 60.50
N ILE A 240 -48.90 -1.63 61.68
CA ILE A 240 -47.44 -1.55 61.85
C ILE A 240 -46.74 -2.80 61.32
N ALA A 241 -47.23 -3.99 61.68
CA ALA A 241 -46.64 -5.25 61.24
C ALA A 241 -46.74 -5.45 59.71
N VAL A 242 -47.90 -5.17 59.14
CA VAL A 242 -48.14 -5.30 57.70
C VAL A 242 -47.31 -4.29 56.89
N THR A 243 -47.25 -3.03 57.33
CA THR A 243 -46.41 -2.03 56.68
C THR A 243 -44.94 -2.40 56.77
N LYS A 244 -44.46 -2.89 57.93
CA LYS A 244 -43.08 -3.38 58.07
C LYS A 244 -42.74 -4.46 57.03
N LYS A 245 -43.66 -5.41 56.81
CA LYS A 245 -43.49 -6.46 55.80
C LYS A 245 -43.47 -5.89 54.37
N LYS A 246 -44.44 -5.05 54.01
CA LYS A 246 -44.47 -4.38 52.68
C LYS A 246 -43.21 -3.57 52.40
N VAL A 247 -42.70 -2.84 53.40
CA VAL A 247 -41.46 -2.07 53.26
C VAL A 247 -40.27 -2.99 53.04
N SER A 248 -40.13 -4.06 53.82
CA SER A 248 -39.09 -5.09 53.62
C SER A 248 -39.15 -5.64 52.20
N ASP A 249 -40.32 -6.12 51.77
CA ASP A 249 -40.49 -6.73 50.44
C ASP A 249 -40.14 -5.77 49.31
N THR A 250 -40.46 -4.48 49.46
CA THR A 250 -40.14 -3.45 48.47
C THR A 250 -38.63 -3.19 48.39
N ILE A 251 -37.94 -3.18 49.53
CA ILE A 251 -36.49 -3.01 49.58
C ILE A 251 -35.80 -4.25 49.00
N ASP A 252 -36.19 -5.45 49.44
CA ASP A 252 -35.61 -6.72 49.02
C ASP A 252 -35.78 -6.97 47.51
N ALA A 253 -36.88 -6.49 46.93
CA ALA A 253 -37.10 -6.53 45.48
C ALA A 253 -36.19 -5.56 44.68
N THR A 254 -35.56 -4.59 45.35
CA THR A 254 -34.78 -3.52 44.69
C THR A 254 -33.27 -3.65 44.97
N THR A 255 -32.85 -4.12 46.13
CA THR A 255 -31.44 -4.28 46.50
C THR A 255 -31.23 -5.43 47.47
N THR A 256 -30.06 -6.05 47.40
CA THR A 256 -29.59 -7.04 48.38
C THR A 256 -28.57 -6.46 49.37
N ASP A 257 -28.25 -5.16 49.33
CA ASP A 257 -27.28 -4.53 50.23
C ASP A 257 -27.86 -4.39 51.66
N PRO A 258 -27.29 -5.10 52.66
CA PRO A 258 -27.77 -5.05 54.04
C PRO A 258 -27.69 -3.65 54.67
N LYS A 259 -26.73 -2.82 54.25
CA LYS A 259 -26.54 -1.46 54.76
C LYS A 259 -27.65 -0.54 54.27
N VAL A 260 -27.98 -0.61 52.98
CA VAL A 260 -29.10 0.13 52.41
C VAL A 260 -30.42 -0.31 53.05
N TYR A 261 -30.62 -1.62 53.21
CA TYR A 261 -31.79 -2.16 53.88
C TYR A 261 -31.94 -1.59 55.30
N SER A 262 -30.88 -1.66 56.11
CA SER A 262 -30.86 -1.13 57.47
C SER A 262 -31.15 0.37 57.49
N ASP A 263 -30.52 1.15 56.61
CA ASP A 263 -30.68 2.61 56.55
C ASP A 263 -32.11 3.03 56.21
N ILE A 264 -32.74 2.38 55.21
CA ILE A 264 -34.13 2.69 54.83
C ILE A 264 -35.08 2.28 55.96
N MET A 265 -34.87 1.11 56.57
CA MET A 265 -35.71 0.63 57.68
C MET A 265 -35.61 1.55 58.91
N ASN A 266 -34.40 1.98 59.28
CA ASN A 266 -34.17 2.88 60.42
C ASN A 266 -34.73 4.29 60.20
N LYS A 267 -34.82 4.75 58.94
CA LYS A 267 -35.41 6.06 58.60
C LYS A 267 -36.92 6.02 58.43
N SER A 268 -37.49 4.89 58.01
CA SER A 268 -38.93 4.79 57.71
C SER A 268 -39.76 4.29 58.89
N MET A 269 -39.31 3.25 59.59
CA MET A 269 -40.15 2.55 60.57
C MET A 269 -40.32 3.27 61.91
N PRO A 270 -39.27 3.83 62.56
CA PRO A 270 -39.46 4.54 63.83
C PRO A 270 -40.38 5.78 63.71
N PRO A 271 -40.24 6.66 62.70
CA PRO A 271 -41.17 7.78 62.51
C PRO A 271 -42.60 7.32 62.25
N PHE A 272 -42.76 6.22 61.49
CA PHE A 272 -44.08 5.64 61.24
C PHE A 272 -44.74 5.09 62.50
N GLN A 273 -44.00 4.32 63.31
CA GLN A 273 -44.49 3.81 64.59
C GLN A 273 -44.89 4.93 65.53
N LYS A 274 -44.08 6.01 65.58
CA LYS A 274 -44.42 7.22 66.33
C LYS A 274 -45.73 7.84 65.84
N CYS A 275 -45.87 8.04 64.52
CA CYS A 275 -47.09 8.57 63.90
C CYS A 275 -48.32 7.71 64.23
N MET A 276 -48.20 6.38 64.11
CA MET A 276 -49.26 5.43 64.45
C MET A 276 -49.66 5.48 65.94
N GLY A 277 -48.70 5.70 66.84
CA GLY A 277 -48.95 5.85 68.28
C GLY A 277 -49.74 7.11 68.63
N GLU A 278 -49.63 8.17 67.83
CA GLU A 278 -50.35 9.44 68.01
C GLU A 278 -51.79 9.40 67.48
N ILE A 279 -52.17 8.38 66.70
CA ILE A 279 -53.52 8.24 66.14
C ILE A 279 -54.56 8.13 67.26
N GLY A 280 -55.57 8.99 67.21
CA GLY A 280 -56.59 9.12 68.25
C GLY A 280 -56.15 9.85 69.52
N ARG A 281 -54.89 10.30 69.61
CA ARG A 281 -54.37 11.12 70.72
C ARG A 281 -53.94 12.53 70.26
N GLY A 282 -53.59 12.73 68.98
CA GLY A 282 -53.07 13.98 68.40
C GLY A 282 -53.98 14.69 67.37
N LEU A 283 -53.57 15.90 66.94
CA LEU A 283 -54.24 16.73 65.93
C LEU A 283 -53.99 16.22 64.50
N PRO A 284 -54.99 16.28 63.59
CA PRO A 284 -56.30 16.89 63.78
C PRO A 284 -57.30 15.90 64.39
N ARG A 285 -57.72 16.14 65.64
CA ARG A 285 -58.70 15.33 66.40
C ARG A 285 -60.05 15.17 65.68
N ASN A 286 -60.31 16.02 64.69
CA ASN A 286 -61.57 16.11 63.96
C ASN A 286 -61.54 15.32 62.63
N LYS A 287 -60.43 14.65 62.30
CA LYS A 287 -60.36 13.80 61.10
C LYS A 287 -60.60 12.33 61.45
N PRO A 288 -61.31 11.56 60.61
CA PRO A 288 -61.57 10.15 60.89
C PRO A 288 -60.26 9.34 60.90
N TYR A 289 -60.28 8.17 61.55
CA TYR A 289 -59.05 7.40 61.82
C TYR A 289 -58.36 6.89 60.55
N ASP A 290 -59.11 6.58 59.49
CA ASP A 290 -58.58 6.19 58.19
C ASP A 290 -57.67 7.28 57.58
N TYR A 291 -58.08 8.55 57.64
CA TYR A 291 -57.28 9.68 57.21
C TYR A 291 -55.97 9.80 58.01
N GLN A 292 -56.05 9.62 59.34
CA GLN A 292 -54.88 9.68 60.21
C GLN A 292 -53.89 8.54 59.91
N ILE A 293 -54.40 7.33 59.67
CA ILE A 293 -53.58 6.16 59.29
C ILE A 293 -52.93 6.37 57.92
N ASN A 294 -53.71 6.80 56.92
CA ASN A 294 -53.24 7.03 55.56
C ASN A 294 -52.12 8.07 55.50
N ARG A 295 -52.20 9.14 56.30
CA ARG A 295 -51.13 10.13 56.41
C ARG A 295 -49.82 9.54 56.94
N CYS A 296 -49.89 8.62 57.92
CA CYS A 296 -48.70 7.93 58.40
C CYS A 296 -48.11 7.00 57.33
N LEU A 297 -48.95 6.33 56.54
CA LEU A 297 -48.52 5.47 55.43
C LEU A 297 -47.86 6.28 54.31
N ASP A 298 -48.37 7.46 53.97
CA ASP A 298 -47.78 8.33 52.93
C ASP A 298 -46.34 8.72 53.28
N GLY A 299 -46.08 9.02 54.55
CA GLY A 299 -44.73 9.32 55.03
C GLY A 299 -43.76 8.16 54.85
N VAL A 300 -44.23 6.92 55.04
CA VAL A 300 -43.42 5.71 54.80
C VAL A 300 -43.13 5.53 53.32
N VAL A 301 -44.16 5.60 52.45
CA VAL A 301 -43.99 5.42 51.00
C VAL A 301 -43.00 6.45 50.44
N SER A 302 -43.13 7.72 50.84
CA SER A 302 -42.20 8.77 50.43
C SER A 302 -40.77 8.51 50.91
N THR A 303 -40.58 8.12 52.18
CA THR A 303 -39.25 7.89 52.76
C THR A 303 -38.57 6.67 52.13
N VAL A 304 -39.31 5.58 51.93
CA VAL A 304 -38.81 4.34 51.33
C VAL A 304 -38.43 4.58 49.86
N GLY A 305 -39.33 5.20 49.08
CA GLY A 305 -39.04 5.52 47.68
C GLY A 305 -37.83 6.43 47.51
N GLN A 306 -37.70 7.50 48.30
CA GLN A 306 -36.50 8.35 48.31
C GLN A 306 -35.23 7.57 48.72
N GLY A 307 -35.34 6.61 49.63
CA GLY A 307 -34.25 5.73 50.04
C GLY A 307 -33.77 4.79 48.93
N LEU A 308 -34.67 4.38 48.03
CA LEU A 308 -34.38 3.47 46.92
C LEU A 308 -33.85 4.17 45.65
N ILE A 309 -34.06 5.48 45.48
CA ILE A 309 -33.53 6.24 44.33
C ILE A 309 -32.00 6.10 44.16
N PRO A 310 -31.16 6.24 45.20
CA PRO A 310 -29.71 6.02 45.07
C PRO A 310 -29.33 4.66 44.51
N VAL A 311 -30.04 3.60 44.91
CA VAL A 311 -29.82 2.23 44.45
C VAL A 311 -30.20 2.11 42.99
N LYS A 312 -31.42 2.55 42.63
CA LYS A 312 -31.94 2.46 41.26
C LYS A 312 -31.09 3.21 40.24
N ILE A 313 -30.35 4.23 40.67
CA ILE A 313 -29.41 4.98 39.83
C ILE A 313 -27.99 4.41 39.94
N GLY A 314 -27.49 4.19 41.15
CA GLY A 314 -26.10 3.86 41.44
C GLY A 314 -25.73 2.39 41.28
N GLU A 315 -26.70 1.48 41.24
CA GLU A 315 -26.48 0.04 41.00
C GLU A 315 -26.94 -0.39 39.60
N ASN A 316 -27.52 0.52 38.80
CA ASN A 316 -27.93 0.21 37.44
C ASN A 316 -26.71 0.22 36.50
N PRO A 317 -26.34 -0.92 35.89
CA PRO A 317 -25.16 -1.01 35.02
C PRO A 317 -25.21 -0.04 33.83
N ALA A 318 -26.40 0.24 33.28
CA ALA A 318 -26.55 1.19 32.18
C ALA A 318 -26.19 2.63 32.60
N VAL A 319 -26.36 2.97 33.88
CA VAL A 319 -26.01 4.28 34.43
C VAL A 319 -24.52 4.32 34.81
N THR A 320 -24.04 3.35 35.58
CA THR A 320 -22.67 3.34 36.11
C THR A 320 -21.60 3.16 35.03
N ASN A 321 -21.94 2.49 33.92
CA ASN A 321 -21.01 2.31 32.81
C ASN A 321 -20.87 3.56 31.91
N ASN A 322 -21.81 4.51 32.01
CA ASN A 322 -21.92 5.63 31.07
C ASN A 322 -21.91 7.02 31.71
N LEU A 323 -22.14 7.11 33.03
CA LEU A 323 -22.01 8.33 33.82
C LEU A 323 -20.85 8.20 34.81
N THR A 324 -20.11 9.29 34.99
CA THR A 324 -19.05 9.36 36.01
C THR A 324 -19.64 9.41 37.43
N SER A 325 -18.86 8.98 38.42
CA SER A 325 -19.25 9.07 39.84
C SER A 325 -19.63 10.50 40.25
N ALA A 326 -18.99 11.52 39.67
CA ALA A 326 -19.33 12.92 39.90
C ALA A 326 -20.72 13.29 39.36
N GLN A 327 -21.05 12.87 38.14
CA GLN A 327 -22.39 13.09 37.56
C GLN A 327 -23.47 12.35 38.34
N ILE A 328 -23.21 11.11 38.77
CA ILE A 328 -24.14 10.33 39.61
C ILE A 328 -24.37 11.05 40.96
N SER A 329 -23.31 11.58 41.56
CA SER A 329 -23.40 12.29 42.85
C SER A 329 -24.26 13.57 42.79
N LEU A 330 -24.38 14.21 41.62
CA LEU A 330 -25.27 15.35 41.38
C LEU A 330 -26.70 14.93 41.03
N LEU A 331 -26.86 13.81 40.31
CA LEU A 331 -28.16 13.33 39.82
C LEU A 331 -29.02 12.75 40.94
N VAL A 332 -28.42 12.00 41.87
CA VAL A 332 -29.16 11.30 42.95
C VAL A 332 -29.94 12.26 43.86
N PRO A 333 -29.37 13.36 44.38
CA PRO A 333 -30.12 14.33 45.19
C PRO A 333 -31.28 15.00 44.43
N GLN A 334 -31.08 15.34 43.15
CA GLN A 334 -32.12 15.94 42.32
C GLN A 334 -33.30 15.00 42.12
N LYS A 335 -33.02 13.74 41.77
CA LYS A 335 -34.06 12.72 41.54
C LYS A 335 -34.79 12.30 42.81
N LYS A 336 -34.16 12.37 43.98
CA LYS A 336 -34.86 12.23 45.28
C LYS A 336 -35.92 13.32 45.48
N GLU A 337 -35.57 14.57 45.21
CA GLU A 337 -36.48 15.70 45.39
C GLU A 337 -37.63 15.68 44.37
N GLU A 338 -37.35 15.33 43.11
CA GLU A 338 -38.38 15.13 42.09
C GLU A 338 -39.35 13.99 42.45
N PHE A 339 -38.82 12.86 42.95
CA PHE A 339 -39.63 11.76 43.42
C PHE A 339 -40.55 12.19 44.56
N LYS A 340 -40.01 12.92 45.55
CA LYS A 340 -40.80 13.47 46.66
C LYS A 340 -41.90 14.40 46.18
N LYS A 341 -41.60 15.33 45.25
CA LYS A 341 -42.60 16.23 44.65
C LYS A 341 -43.70 15.46 43.94
N CYS A 342 -43.34 14.41 43.20
CA CYS A 342 -44.32 13.53 42.54
C CYS A 342 -45.25 12.87 43.57
N ILE A 343 -44.71 12.30 44.65
CA ILE A 343 -45.52 11.73 45.73
C ILE A 343 -46.40 12.79 46.40
N ASP A 344 -45.87 13.98 46.70
CA ASP A 344 -46.64 15.07 47.31
C ASP A 344 -47.81 15.54 46.41
N GLU A 345 -47.63 15.51 45.09
CA GLU A 345 -48.71 15.77 44.13
C GLU A 345 -49.77 14.67 44.13
N MET A 346 -49.36 13.39 44.20
CA MET A 346 -50.29 12.27 44.33
C MET A 346 -51.08 12.31 45.64
N VAL A 347 -50.44 12.70 46.76
CA VAL A 347 -51.12 12.97 48.05
C VAL A 347 -52.20 14.03 47.86
N LYS A 348 -51.87 15.16 47.20
CA LYS A 348 -52.81 16.28 46.99
C LYS A 348 -54.00 15.88 46.11
N LYS A 349 -53.81 14.95 45.17
CA LYS A 349 -54.85 14.45 44.25
C LYS A 349 -55.63 13.26 44.79
N ASP A 350 -55.32 12.79 46.00
CA ASP A 350 -55.88 11.58 46.65
C ASP A 350 -55.83 10.30 45.77
N GLN A 351 -54.73 10.14 45.02
CA GLN A 351 -54.52 9.00 44.13
C GLN A 351 -54.00 7.79 44.92
N ARG A 352 -54.92 7.02 45.51
CA ARG A 352 -54.60 5.86 46.37
C ARG A 352 -55.07 4.53 45.78
N VAL A 353 -54.23 3.51 45.88
CA VAL A 353 -54.57 2.11 45.55
C VAL A 353 -54.44 1.27 46.81
N GLY A 354 -55.55 0.68 47.28
CA GLY A 354 -55.55 -0.14 48.50
C GLY A 354 -55.21 0.61 49.79
N GLY A 355 -55.44 1.93 49.85
CA GLY A 355 -55.20 2.77 51.03
C GLY A 355 -53.83 3.46 51.09
N SER A 356 -52.90 3.16 50.17
CA SER A 356 -51.60 3.83 50.05
C SER A 356 -51.40 4.44 48.66
N ILE A 357 -50.47 5.38 48.54
CA ILE A 357 -50.02 5.90 47.24
C ILE A 357 -49.25 4.82 46.50
N ASP A 358 -49.54 4.64 45.21
CA ASP A 358 -48.75 3.78 44.33
C ASP A 358 -47.55 4.56 43.79
N SER A 359 -46.35 4.29 44.33
CA SER A 359 -45.13 4.99 43.93
C SER A 359 -44.62 4.62 42.54
N LYS A 360 -45.14 3.56 41.90
CA LYS A 360 -44.61 3.04 40.63
C LYS A 360 -44.60 4.07 39.50
N GLU A 361 -45.60 4.94 39.43
CA GLU A 361 -45.65 6.01 38.43
C GLU A 361 -44.48 7.00 38.60
N CYS A 362 -44.26 7.44 39.85
CA CYS A 362 -43.14 8.32 40.19
C CYS A 362 -41.79 7.63 39.97
N GLU A 363 -41.66 6.35 40.32
CA GLU A 363 -40.43 5.57 40.07
C GLU A 363 -40.14 5.46 38.57
N THR A 364 -41.15 5.13 37.76
CA THR A 364 -41.03 5.02 36.31
C THR A 364 -40.62 6.34 35.67
N ARG A 365 -41.15 7.46 36.17
CA ARG A 365 -40.76 8.81 35.72
C ARG A 365 -39.28 9.08 35.99
N ILE A 366 -38.80 8.76 37.19
CA ILE A 366 -37.38 8.95 37.55
C ILE A 366 -36.46 8.05 36.71
N THR A 367 -36.79 6.76 36.55
CA THR A 367 -36.00 5.84 35.72
C THR A 367 -35.91 6.32 34.27
N ASN A 368 -37.01 6.82 33.72
CA ASN A 368 -37.04 7.41 32.38
C ASN A 368 -36.13 8.63 32.25
N ASP A 369 -36.19 9.56 33.20
CA ASP A 369 -35.35 10.76 33.14
C ASP A 369 -33.85 10.43 33.27
N VAL A 370 -33.51 9.46 34.12
CA VAL A 370 -32.13 8.97 34.26
C VAL A 370 -31.65 8.31 32.96
N THR A 371 -32.51 7.53 32.29
CA THR A 371 -32.20 6.93 30.99
C THR A 371 -31.91 8.00 29.93
N LYS A 372 -32.71 9.08 29.88
CA LYS A 372 -32.46 10.23 29.00
C LYS A 372 -31.06 10.82 29.25
N SER A 373 -30.68 11.02 30.51
CA SER A 373 -29.36 11.55 30.86
C SER A 373 -28.20 10.63 30.44
N VAL A 374 -28.36 9.31 30.58
CA VAL A 374 -27.37 8.33 30.11
C VAL A 374 -27.18 8.41 28.60
N VAL A 375 -28.28 8.39 27.84
CA VAL A 375 -28.23 8.44 26.37
C VAL A 375 -27.59 9.74 25.89
N LEU A 376 -27.95 10.89 26.47
CA LEU A 376 -27.33 12.18 26.15
C LEU A 376 -25.82 12.21 26.44
N SER A 377 -25.39 11.63 27.57
CA SER A 377 -23.96 11.56 27.93
C SER A 377 -23.15 10.71 26.93
N ILE A 378 -23.69 9.56 26.50
CA ILE A 378 -23.06 8.71 25.47
C ILE A 378 -22.88 9.50 24.18
N PHE A 379 -23.91 10.24 23.74
CA PHE A 379 -23.84 11.04 22.52
C PHE A 379 -22.88 12.21 22.60
N ASP A 380 -22.95 13.01 23.68
CA ASP A 380 -22.04 14.14 23.86
C ASP A 380 -20.57 13.67 23.93
N SER A 381 -20.31 12.57 24.65
CA SER A 381 -18.97 11.97 24.72
C SER A 381 -18.49 11.48 23.34
N ASN A 382 -19.33 10.77 22.58
CA ASN A 382 -18.98 10.30 21.25
C ASN A 382 -18.81 11.43 20.23
N ALA A 383 -19.68 12.45 20.25
CA ALA A 383 -19.57 13.62 19.38
C ALA A 383 -18.28 14.40 19.68
N ARG A 384 -17.98 14.67 20.95
CA ARG A 384 -16.75 15.37 21.36
C ARG A 384 -15.49 14.57 21.04
N LYS A 385 -15.49 13.25 21.28
CA LYS A 385 -14.33 12.39 21.01
C LYS A 385 -14.03 12.28 19.52
N ASN A 386 -15.07 12.13 18.68
CA ASN A 386 -14.89 11.85 17.25
C ASN A 386 -14.89 13.10 16.36
N LEU A 387 -15.67 14.14 16.71
CA LEU A 387 -15.78 15.37 15.93
C LEU A 387 -15.04 16.56 16.55
N GLY A 388 -14.80 16.55 17.87
CA GLY A 388 -14.11 17.63 18.57
C GLY A 388 -12.72 17.97 18.02
N PRO A 389 -11.86 16.99 17.70
CA PRO A 389 -10.56 17.22 17.06
C PRO A 389 -10.68 17.77 15.62
N ILE A 390 -11.84 17.61 14.98
CA ILE A 390 -12.09 18.04 13.60
C ILE A 390 -12.66 19.46 13.58
N ASN A 391 -13.74 19.69 14.32
CA ASN A 391 -14.40 20.99 14.45
C ASN A 391 -15.26 20.99 15.71
N LYS A 392 -14.87 21.79 16.69
CA LYS A 392 -15.57 21.92 17.96
C LYS A 392 -17.01 22.42 17.80
N GLY A 393 -17.25 23.37 16.89
CA GLY A 393 -18.59 23.90 16.60
C GLY A 393 -19.51 22.89 15.92
N LEU A 394 -18.96 21.97 15.12
CA LEU A 394 -19.71 20.85 14.52
C LEU A 394 -20.08 19.82 15.60
N ALA A 395 -19.14 19.47 16.49
CA ALA A 395 -19.41 18.59 17.63
C ALA A 395 -20.53 19.16 18.53
N ASP A 396 -20.48 20.46 18.83
CA ASP A 396 -21.51 21.16 19.61
C ASP A 396 -22.87 21.18 18.86
N SER A 397 -22.87 21.35 17.54
CA SER A 397 -24.09 21.31 16.72
C SER A 397 -24.74 19.92 16.70
N VAL A 398 -23.95 18.85 16.56
CA VAL A 398 -24.43 17.47 16.59
C VAL A 398 -24.94 17.10 17.98
N ALA A 399 -24.24 17.52 19.05
CA ALA A 399 -24.70 17.33 20.43
C ALA A 399 -26.01 18.08 20.73
N LYS A 400 -26.17 19.29 20.18
CA LYS A 400 -27.42 20.05 20.27
C LYS A 400 -28.55 19.36 19.51
N LYS A 401 -28.32 18.92 18.26
CA LYS A 401 -29.31 18.15 17.47
C LYS A 401 -29.72 16.86 18.17
N ALA A 402 -28.78 16.20 18.86
CA ALA A 402 -29.06 15.03 19.67
C ALA A 402 -30.00 15.34 20.85
N THR A 403 -29.75 16.47 21.52
CA THR A 403 -30.62 16.96 22.59
C THR A 403 -32.03 17.23 22.07
N ASP A 404 -32.16 17.93 20.94
CA ASP A 404 -33.44 18.28 20.35
C ASP A 404 -34.25 17.04 19.90
N LEU A 405 -33.60 16.06 19.24
CA LEU A 405 -34.25 14.81 18.81
C LEU A 405 -34.70 13.95 20.00
N LEU A 406 -33.85 13.83 21.03
CA LEU A 406 -34.20 13.07 22.24
C LEU A 406 -35.27 13.76 23.07
N GLU A 407 -35.34 15.09 23.06
CA GLU A 407 -36.43 15.85 23.67
C GLU A 407 -37.77 15.60 22.98
N GLN A 408 -37.81 15.51 21.66
CA GLN A 408 -39.02 15.18 20.91
C GLN A 408 -39.57 13.79 21.29
N CYS A 409 -38.69 12.80 21.51
CA CYS A 409 -39.10 11.47 21.95
C CYS A 409 -39.63 11.42 23.41
N TRP A 410 -39.26 12.38 24.25
CA TRP A 410 -39.60 12.37 25.70
C TRP A 410 -40.77 13.26 26.09
N HIS A 411 -41.06 14.32 25.32
CA HIS A 411 -42.13 15.27 25.64
C HIS A 411 -43.51 14.87 25.12
N GLN A 412 -43.59 13.91 24.22
CA GLN A 412 -44.87 13.35 23.78
C GLN A 412 -45.31 12.25 24.77
N LYS A 413 -46.62 12.17 25.08
CA LYS A 413 -47.20 11.04 25.85
C LYS A 413 -47.20 9.78 24.97
N ILE A 414 -46.03 9.23 24.69
CA ILE A 414 -45.87 8.06 23.83
C ILE A 414 -45.78 6.79 24.68
N ALA A 415 -46.41 5.70 24.23
CA ALA A 415 -46.31 4.38 24.88
C ALA A 415 -44.86 3.84 24.82
N GLY A 416 -44.50 2.91 25.72
CA GLY A 416 -43.12 2.43 25.88
C GLY A 416 -42.48 1.89 24.60
N GLU A 417 -43.24 1.23 23.73
CA GLU A 417 -42.76 0.64 22.48
C GLU A 417 -42.47 1.69 21.40
N GLU A 418 -43.38 2.65 21.20
CA GLU A 418 -43.17 3.78 20.29
C GLU A 418 -42.05 4.72 20.77
N LYS A 419 -41.88 4.85 22.08
CA LYS A 419 -40.76 5.59 22.68
C LYS A 419 -39.42 4.91 22.40
N ASN A 420 -39.33 3.59 22.55
CA ASN A 420 -38.12 2.83 22.23
C ASN A 420 -37.79 2.88 20.73
N LYS A 421 -38.81 2.86 19.87
CA LYS A 421 -38.64 3.09 18.44
C LYS A 421 -38.07 4.49 18.15
N CYS A 422 -38.66 5.54 18.72
CA CYS A 422 -38.16 6.92 18.58
C CYS A 422 -36.70 7.06 19.05
N LEU A 423 -36.34 6.35 20.13
CA LEU A 423 -34.96 6.31 20.64
C LEU A 423 -34.01 5.62 19.67
N LYS A 424 -34.40 4.46 19.12
CA LYS A 424 -33.61 3.74 18.13
C LYS A 424 -33.39 4.58 16.87
N ASP A 425 -34.44 5.22 16.36
CA ASP A 425 -34.37 6.06 15.16
C ASP A 425 -33.47 7.29 15.39
N SER A 426 -33.57 7.92 16.57
CA SER A 426 -32.69 9.03 16.96
C SER A 426 -31.24 8.60 17.08
N ILE A 427 -30.96 7.44 17.70
CA ILE A 427 -29.61 6.90 17.83
C ILE A 427 -29.01 6.60 16.46
N SER A 428 -29.80 5.99 15.56
CA SER A 428 -29.38 5.66 14.21
C SER A 428 -29.06 6.92 13.40
N THR A 429 -29.99 7.88 13.37
CA THR A 429 -29.83 9.16 12.67
C THR A 429 -28.57 9.90 13.11
N LEU A 430 -28.34 10.02 14.41
CA LEU A 430 -27.18 10.73 14.96
C LEU A 430 -25.87 10.02 14.65
N SER A 431 -25.86 8.69 14.74
CA SER A 431 -24.68 7.90 14.40
C SER A 431 -24.33 8.05 12.92
N ILE A 432 -25.34 8.02 12.04
CA ILE A 432 -25.19 8.23 10.60
C ILE A 432 -24.65 9.63 10.29
N ASP A 433 -25.15 10.68 10.95
CA ASP A 433 -24.65 12.04 10.76
C ASP A 433 -23.16 12.18 11.13
N ILE A 434 -22.75 11.63 12.28
CA ILE A 434 -21.34 11.62 12.72
C ILE A 434 -20.46 10.86 11.71
N ALA A 435 -20.93 9.69 11.28
CA ALA A 435 -20.24 8.85 10.32
C ALA A 435 -20.08 9.51 8.95
N ASN A 436 -21.12 10.17 8.47
CA ASN A 436 -21.16 10.85 7.17
C ASN A 436 -20.14 12.00 7.12
N GLU A 437 -20.07 12.81 8.17
CA GLU A 437 -19.09 13.90 8.26
C GLU A 437 -17.65 13.38 8.35
N LYS A 438 -17.41 12.28 9.07
CA LYS A 438 -16.07 11.67 9.14
C LYS A 438 -15.64 11.13 7.79
N ILE A 439 -16.50 10.40 7.08
CA ILE A 439 -16.20 9.87 5.73
C ILE A 439 -15.99 11.00 4.73
N LYS A 440 -16.77 12.08 4.81
CA LYS A 440 -16.65 13.24 3.91
C LYS A 440 -15.28 13.91 4.02
N LYS A 441 -14.64 13.90 5.20
CA LYS A 441 -13.29 14.43 5.41
C LYS A 441 -12.20 13.52 4.82
N GLU A 442 -12.38 12.20 4.95
CA GLU A 442 -11.37 11.22 4.52
C GLU A 442 -11.44 10.92 3.01
N LEU A 443 -12.58 11.17 2.36
CA LEU A 443 -12.69 11.04 0.92
C LEU A 443 -12.05 12.25 0.18
N PRO A 444 -11.32 12.02 -0.91
CA PRO A 444 -10.84 13.11 -1.79
C PRO A 444 -12.01 13.86 -2.46
N LYS A 445 -11.71 14.97 -3.15
CA LYS A 445 -12.70 15.89 -3.77
C LYS A 445 -13.94 15.16 -4.32
N GLU A 446 -15.11 15.64 -3.91
CA GLU A 446 -16.40 15.01 -4.18
C GLU A 446 -16.64 14.86 -5.70
N ASN A 447 -16.75 13.62 -6.18
CA ASN A 447 -17.08 13.25 -7.54
C ASN A 447 -18.17 12.16 -7.51
N GLU A 448 -18.69 11.75 -8.67
CA GLU A 448 -19.81 10.81 -8.73
C GLU A 448 -19.46 9.42 -8.16
N GLN A 449 -18.19 9.03 -8.24
CA GLN A 449 -17.69 7.77 -7.70
C GLN A 449 -17.55 7.82 -6.18
N THR A 450 -16.98 8.89 -5.63
CA THR A 450 -16.84 9.09 -4.18
C THR A 450 -18.21 9.28 -3.51
N LYS A 451 -19.19 9.86 -4.20
CA LYS A 451 -20.60 9.87 -3.77
C LYS A 451 -21.19 8.47 -3.66
N LYS A 452 -21.00 7.61 -4.66
CA LYS A 452 -21.48 6.21 -4.63
C LYS A 452 -20.83 5.41 -3.49
N ILE A 453 -19.53 5.59 -3.27
CA ILE A 453 -18.81 4.95 -2.14
C ILE A 453 -19.42 5.41 -0.81
N ARG A 454 -19.60 6.72 -0.63
CA ARG A 454 -20.22 7.28 0.58
C ARG A 454 -21.62 6.71 0.83
N MET A 455 -22.48 6.71 -0.19
CA MET A 455 -23.83 6.16 -0.07
C MET A 455 -23.84 4.67 0.30
N GLY A 456 -22.96 3.87 -0.32
CA GLY A 456 -22.82 2.44 0.00
C GLY A 456 -22.35 2.20 1.43
N LEU A 457 -21.34 2.95 1.90
CA LEU A 457 -20.84 2.87 3.27
C LEU A 457 -21.91 3.28 4.30
N MET A 458 -22.67 4.35 4.02
CA MET A 458 -23.75 4.80 4.91
C MET A 458 -24.90 3.80 4.97
N SER A 459 -25.31 3.23 3.83
CA SER A 459 -26.35 2.19 3.81
C SER A 459 -25.92 0.93 4.56
N GLY A 460 -24.65 0.52 4.46
CA GLY A 460 -24.10 -0.59 5.23
C GLY A 460 -24.07 -0.32 6.73
N PHE A 461 -23.72 0.91 7.12
CA PHE A 461 -23.70 1.32 8.53
C PHE A 461 -25.11 1.40 9.14
N GLU A 462 -26.07 1.98 8.42
CA GLU A 462 -27.48 2.00 8.79
C GLU A 462 -28.03 0.58 8.97
N GLY A 463 -27.74 -0.32 8.02
CA GLY A 463 -28.12 -1.73 8.12
C GLY A 463 -27.48 -2.48 9.30
N CYS A 464 -26.28 -2.08 9.73
CA CYS A 464 -25.66 -2.62 10.95
C CYS A 464 -26.38 -2.14 12.21
N LEU A 465 -26.66 -0.83 12.30
CA LEU A 465 -27.36 -0.24 13.45
C LEU A 465 -28.76 -0.82 13.62
N ASP A 466 -29.49 -0.98 12.52
CA ASP A 466 -30.83 -1.57 12.53
C ASP A 466 -30.85 -3.00 13.08
N LYS A 467 -29.83 -3.81 12.76
CA LYS A 467 -29.69 -5.18 13.26
C LYS A 467 -29.12 -5.25 14.68
N GLY A 468 -28.19 -4.35 15.03
CA GLY A 468 -27.46 -4.39 16.30
C GLY A 468 -28.22 -3.81 17.48
N LEU A 469 -28.99 -2.73 17.27
CA LEU A 469 -29.73 -2.04 18.33
C LEU A 469 -30.99 -2.83 18.74
N SER A 470 -31.11 -3.11 20.04
CA SER A 470 -32.25 -3.85 20.61
C SER A 470 -33.55 -3.06 20.53
N GLY A 471 -34.68 -3.77 20.65
CA GLY A 471 -36.00 -3.14 20.73
C GLY A 471 -36.28 -2.43 22.07
N ASP A 472 -35.45 -2.67 23.10
CA ASP A 472 -35.56 -2.01 24.41
C ASP A 472 -34.27 -1.28 24.78
N ILE A 473 -34.09 -0.10 24.17
CA ILE A 473 -32.90 0.74 24.33
C ILE A 473 -32.68 1.15 25.79
N ALA A 474 -33.76 1.37 26.57
CA ALA A 474 -33.69 1.83 27.95
C ALA A 474 -33.03 0.83 28.91
N SER A 475 -33.03 -0.46 28.53
CA SER A 475 -32.56 -1.56 29.37
C SER A 475 -31.32 -2.26 28.81
N ASP A 476 -30.77 -1.82 27.66
CA ASP A 476 -29.66 -2.50 26.99
C ASP A 476 -28.30 -2.13 27.61
N PRO A 477 -27.64 -3.01 28.38
CA PRO A 477 -26.36 -2.72 29.00
C PRO A 477 -25.22 -2.61 27.97
N ASN A 478 -25.44 -3.08 26.74
CA ASN A 478 -24.45 -3.17 25.67
C ASN A 478 -24.70 -2.15 24.55
N LEU A 479 -25.53 -1.13 24.79
CA LEU A 479 -25.84 -0.12 23.78
C LEU A 479 -24.58 0.54 23.18
N SER A 480 -23.64 0.93 24.05
CA SER A 480 -22.37 1.54 23.65
C SER A 480 -21.49 0.60 22.83
N SER A 481 -21.38 -0.68 23.23
CA SER A 481 -20.55 -1.65 22.51
C SER A 481 -21.12 -2.03 21.14
N LYS A 482 -22.46 -2.06 20.99
CA LYS A 482 -23.14 -2.31 19.71
C LYS A 482 -22.94 -1.18 18.70
N VAL A 483 -23.13 0.07 19.12
CA VAL A 483 -22.86 1.24 18.28
C VAL A 483 -21.37 1.30 17.90
N THR A 484 -20.49 1.03 18.86
CA THR A 484 -19.04 0.98 18.61
C THR A 484 -18.68 -0.13 17.62
N GLY A 485 -19.30 -1.31 17.73
CA GLY A 485 -19.08 -2.42 16.79
C GLY A 485 -19.44 -2.05 15.35
N CYS A 486 -20.59 -1.41 15.14
CA CYS A 486 -20.95 -0.91 13.80
C CYS A 486 -19.99 0.17 13.30
N ALA A 487 -19.49 1.05 14.18
CA ALA A 487 -18.53 2.09 13.80
C ALA A 487 -17.16 1.51 13.42
N THR A 488 -16.74 0.45 14.10
CA THR A 488 -15.54 -0.32 13.79
C THR A 488 -15.67 -1.00 12.42
N GLU A 489 -16.81 -1.61 12.13
CA GLU A 489 -17.08 -2.22 10.83
C GLU A 489 -17.14 -1.19 9.70
N LEU A 490 -17.74 -0.03 9.96
CA LEU A 490 -17.71 1.11 9.05
C LEU A 490 -16.27 1.58 8.77
N THR A 491 -15.42 1.64 9.79
CA THR A 491 -14.02 2.06 9.64
C THR A 491 -13.26 1.10 8.73
N LYS A 492 -13.42 -0.22 8.96
CA LYS A 492 -12.84 -1.27 8.10
C LYS A 492 -13.32 -1.13 6.66
N ASN A 493 -14.64 -1.07 6.45
CA ASN A 493 -15.24 -0.98 5.12
C ASN A 493 -14.84 0.31 4.40
N SER A 494 -14.76 1.43 5.12
CA SER A 494 -14.32 2.72 4.57
C SER A 494 -12.86 2.65 4.12
N ALA A 495 -11.97 2.11 4.95
CA ALA A 495 -10.57 1.93 4.60
C ALA A 495 -10.41 1.07 3.33
N MET A 496 -11.15 -0.04 3.23
CA MET A 496 -11.11 -0.92 2.06
C MET A 496 -11.64 -0.25 0.80
N LYS A 497 -12.77 0.48 0.86
CA LYS A 497 -13.34 1.16 -0.30
C LYS A 497 -12.53 2.37 -0.76
N ILE A 498 -11.95 3.11 0.17
CA ILE A 498 -11.03 4.21 -0.14
C ILE A 498 -9.76 3.66 -0.79
N ALA A 499 -9.20 2.58 -0.23
CA ALA A 499 -8.04 1.89 -0.80
C ALA A 499 -8.33 1.38 -2.22
N GLU A 500 -9.46 0.68 -2.44
CA GLU A 500 -9.89 0.21 -3.77
C GLU A 500 -9.99 1.35 -4.79
N TYR A 501 -10.58 2.48 -4.38
CA TYR A 501 -10.72 3.67 -5.22
C TYR A 501 -9.37 4.28 -5.57
N GLN A 502 -8.54 4.57 -4.57
CA GLN A 502 -7.21 5.18 -4.76
C GLN A 502 -6.31 4.29 -5.60
N LEU A 503 -6.32 2.98 -5.34
CA LEU A 503 -5.56 2.03 -6.14
C LEU A 503 -6.07 1.96 -7.58
N SER A 504 -7.39 1.99 -7.78
CA SER A 504 -7.99 2.04 -9.12
C SER A 504 -7.61 3.30 -9.90
N GLU A 505 -7.51 4.46 -9.24
CA GLU A 505 -7.05 5.71 -9.86
C GLU A 505 -5.55 5.64 -10.20
N ILE A 506 -4.70 5.19 -9.27
CA ILE A 506 -3.25 5.11 -9.46
C ILE A 506 -2.91 4.15 -10.61
N ILE A 507 -3.58 3.00 -10.67
CA ILE A 507 -3.43 2.03 -11.77
C ILE A 507 -3.91 2.65 -13.09
N GLY A 508 -5.03 3.38 -13.08
CA GLY A 508 -5.62 4.01 -14.26
C GLY A 508 -5.82 3.00 -15.40
N ASP A 509 -5.35 3.38 -16.59
CA ASP A 509 -5.33 2.57 -17.82
C ASP A 509 -3.94 1.95 -18.10
N LYS A 510 -2.98 2.08 -17.17
CA LYS A 510 -1.59 1.66 -17.36
C LYS A 510 -1.40 0.15 -17.32
N VAL A 511 -2.37 -0.56 -16.75
CA VAL A 511 -2.37 -2.01 -16.54
C VAL A 511 -3.68 -2.56 -17.10
N SER A 512 -3.67 -3.78 -17.64
CA SER A 512 -4.87 -4.35 -18.25
C SER A 512 -5.99 -4.56 -17.21
N GLY A 513 -7.25 -4.54 -17.67
CA GLY A 513 -8.42 -4.72 -16.79
C GLY A 513 -8.34 -5.95 -15.87
N PRO A 514 -7.95 -7.15 -16.36
CA PRO A 514 -7.81 -8.35 -15.52
C PRO A 514 -6.72 -8.23 -14.45
N GLU A 515 -5.56 -7.67 -14.80
CA GLU A 515 -4.45 -7.46 -13.88
C GLU A 515 -4.79 -6.41 -12.81
N LYS A 516 -5.50 -5.33 -13.19
CA LYS A 516 -6.02 -4.34 -12.24
C LYS A 516 -6.90 -4.99 -11.17
N VAL A 517 -7.81 -5.88 -11.56
CA VAL A 517 -8.66 -6.62 -10.62
C VAL A 517 -7.82 -7.55 -9.73
N GLN A 518 -6.79 -8.20 -10.25
CA GLN A 518 -5.89 -9.04 -9.45
C GLN A 518 -5.12 -8.24 -8.40
N ILE A 519 -4.57 -7.06 -8.76
CA ILE A 519 -3.85 -6.18 -7.83
C ILE A 519 -4.80 -5.71 -6.73
N ILE A 520 -6.01 -5.27 -7.07
CA ILE A 520 -7.01 -4.83 -6.08
C ILE A 520 -7.40 -6.00 -5.16
N ASN A 521 -7.68 -7.18 -5.71
CA ASN A 521 -8.05 -8.35 -4.92
C ASN A 521 -6.93 -8.81 -3.98
N LYS A 522 -5.68 -8.79 -4.45
CA LYS A 522 -4.51 -9.15 -3.64
C LYS A 522 -4.29 -8.12 -2.53
N HIS A 523 -4.16 -6.85 -2.87
CA HIS A 523 -3.69 -5.85 -1.91
C HIS A 523 -4.81 -5.31 -1.02
N VAL A 524 -6.04 -5.15 -1.51
CA VAL A 524 -7.17 -4.60 -0.74
C VAL A 524 -7.96 -5.71 -0.04
N TYR A 525 -8.47 -6.67 -0.80
CA TYR A 525 -9.40 -7.68 -0.27
C TYR A 525 -8.72 -8.87 0.41
N ARG A 526 -7.40 -9.04 0.26
CA ARG A 526 -6.64 -10.08 0.97
C ARG A 526 -5.69 -9.46 1.99
N ASP A 527 -4.73 -8.66 1.54
CA ASP A 527 -3.64 -8.21 2.41
C ASP A 527 -4.10 -7.12 3.40
N LEU A 528 -4.75 -6.06 2.89
CA LEU A 528 -5.28 -4.99 3.75
C LEU A 528 -6.39 -5.51 4.67
N GLU A 529 -7.35 -6.27 4.14
CA GLU A 529 -8.42 -6.85 4.97
C GLU A 529 -7.86 -7.72 6.11
N HIS A 530 -6.90 -8.60 5.79
CA HIS A 530 -6.27 -9.45 6.80
C HIS A 530 -5.51 -8.64 7.84
N CYS A 531 -4.78 -7.60 7.41
CA CYS A 531 -4.03 -6.72 8.29
C CYS A 531 -4.93 -5.89 9.24
N LEU A 532 -6.07 -5.38 8.74
CA LEU A 532 -7.01 -4.59 9.54
C LEU A 532 -7.71 -5.42 10.64
N GLY A 533 -7.89 -6.72 10.41
CA GLY A 533 -8.60 -7.60 11.34
C GLY A 533 -10.08 -7.24 11.52
N SER A 534 -10.68 -7.69 12.63
CA SER A 534 -12.09 -7.40 12.96
C SER A 534 -12.30 -6.06 13.67
N ALA A 535 -11.24 -5.48 14.25
CA ALA A 535 -11.33 -4.24 15.01
C ALA A 535 -10.09 -3.33 14.83
N PRO A 536 -9.95 -2.66 13.67
CA PRO A 536 -8.78 -1.84 13.39
C PRO A 536 -8.70 -0.60 14.28
N THR A 537 -7.56 -0.41 14.94
CA THR A 537 -7.20 0.86 15.60
C THR A 537 -6.60 1.84 14.58
N GLU A 538 -6.46 3.12 14.92
CA GLU A 538 -5.79 4.09 14.02
C GLU A 538 -4.33 3.70 13.72
N GLU A 539 -3.61 3.12 14.67
CA GLU A 539 -2.24 2.63 14.48
C GLU A 539 -2.18 1.42 13.53
N ILE A 540 -3.11 0.46 13.69
CA ILE A 540 -3.24 -0.68 12.76
C ILE A 540 -3.60 -0.16 11.37
N LEU A 541 -4.58 0.74 11.26
CA LEU A 541 -5.01 1.35 10.00
C LEU A 541 -3.83 2.03 9.30
N SER A 542 -3.06 2.86 10.01
CA SER A 542 -1.90 3.56 9.45
C SER A 542 -0.82 2.59 8.97
N SER A 543 -0.48 1.57 9.77
CA SER A 543 0.51 0.55 9.41
C SER A 543 0.08 -0.27 8.19
N CYS A 544 -1.17 -0.74 8.17
CA CYS A 544 -1.72 -1.54 7.08
C CYS A 544 -1.83 -0.74 5.79
N VAL A 545 -2.21 0.54 5.85
CA VAL A 545 -2.25 1.43 4.67
C VAL A 545 -0.84 1.70 4.14
N THR A 546 0.16 1.85 5.01
CA THR A 546 1.57 1.97 4.58
C THR A 546 2.05 0.71 3.85
N ASN A 547 1.73 -0.47 4.37
CA ASN A 547 2.07 -1.74 3.71
C ASN A 547 1.33 -1.91 2.38
N LEU A 548 0.04 -1.56 2.33
CA LEU A 548 -0.73 -1.51 1.09
C LEU A 548 -0.03 -0.63 0.05
N LYS A 549 0.32 0.61 0.42
CA LYS A 549 0.98 1.55 -0.50
C LYS A 549 2.29 0.98 -1.04
N LYS A 550 3.13 0.37 -0.20
CA LYS A 550 4.40 -0.25 -0.64
C LYS A 550 4.16 -1.43 -1.58
N ASN A 551 3.37 -2.40 -1.16
CA ASN A 551 3.18 -3.65 -1.90
C ASN A 551 2.43 -3.42 -3.21
N ALA A 552 1.43 -2.55 -3.22
CA ALA A 552 0.73 -2.20 -4.44
C ALA A 552 1.61 -1.36 -5.37
N SER A 553 2.41 -0.42 -4.85
CA SER A 553 3.35 0.35 -5.69
C SER A 553 4.42 -0.54 -6.31
N HIS A 554 4.90 -1.56 -5.58
CA HIS A 554 5.77 -2.59 -6.12
C HIS A 554 5.13 -3.27 -7.33
N ASP A 555 3.98 -3.93 -7.15
CA ASP A 555 3.35 -4.71 -8.21
C ASP A 555 2.94 -3.86 -9.42
N ILE A 556 2.44 -2.63 -9.20
CA ILE A 556 2.09 -1.69 -10.26
C ILE A 556 3.33 -1.28 -11.05
N ALA A 557 4.44 -0.96 -10.37
CA ALA A 557 5.67 -0.56 -11.02
C ALA A 557 6.28 -1.71 -11.83
N ILE A 558 6.30 -2.94 -11.30
CA ILE A 558 6.82 -4.11 -12.03
C ILE A 558 6.02 -4.39 -13.30
N LEU A 559 4.69 -4.38 -13.22
CA LEU A 559 3.84 -4.55 -14.39
C LEU A 559 4.05 -3.43 -15.41
N SER A 560 4.15 -2.19 -14.94
CA SER A 560 4.41 -1.03 -15.81
C SER A 560 5.79 -1.11 -16.48
N PHE A 561 6.84 -1.47 -15.75
CA PHE A 561 8.19 -1.64 -16.32
C PHE A 561 8.22 -2.77 -17.34
N SER A 562 7.59 -3.91 -17.03
CA SER A 562 7.50 -5.02 -17.96
C SER A 562 6.78 -4.63 -19.25
N ALA A 563 5.64 -3.94 -19.14
CA ALA A 563 4.88 -3.46 -20.29
C ALA A 563 5.67 -2.46 -21.14
N GLU A 564 6.39 -1.53 -20.51
CA GLU A 564 7.18 -0.52 -21.25
C GLU A 564 8.41 -1.14 -21.92
N ILE A 565 9.07 -2.14 -21.30
CA ILE A 565 10.14 -2.92 -21.94
C ILE A 565 9.60 -3.62 -23.19
N ASP A 566 8.47 -4.32 -23.07
CA ASP A 566 7.89 -5.09 -24.18
C ASP A 566 7.42 -4.15 -25.32
N LYS A 567 6.83 -3.01 -24.97
CA LYS A 567 6.44 -1.96 -25.91
C LYS A 567 7.66 -1.37 -26.63
N PHE A 568 8.71 -1.00 -25.90
CA PHE A 568 9.95 -0.47 -26.48
C PHE A 568 10.57 -1.46 -27.47
N ILE A 569 10.65 -2.75 -27.11
CA ILE A 569 11.17 -3.80 -27.99
C ILE A 569 10.33 -3.89 -29.27
N LYS A 570 9.00 -3.86 -29.15
CA LYS A 570 8.08 -3.92 -30.29
C LYS A 570 8.21 -2.71 -31.21
N GLU A 571 8.24 -1.50 -30.65
CA GLU A 571 8.34 -0.25 -31.41
C GLU A 571 9.68 -0.10 -32.14
N ASN A 572 10.75 -0.71 -31.63
CA ASN A 572 12.08 -0.69 -32.25
C ASN A 572 12.38 -1.91 -33.13
N GLY A 573 11.34 -2.60 -33.63
CA GLY A 573 11.46 -3.66 -34.63
C GLY A 573 11.86 -5.03 -34.07
N GLY A 574 11.68 -5.25 -32.77
CA GLY A 574 11.85 -6.53 -32.10
C GLY A 574 13.25 -6.77 -31.54
N LYS A 575 13.35 -7.82 -30.71
CA LYS A 575 14.57 -8.18 -29.98
C LYS A 575 15.77 -8.45 -30.90
N ASP A 576 15.53 -9.04 -32.07
CA ASP A 576 16.58 -9.42 -33.03
C ASP A 576 17.24 -8.17 -33.64
N ARG A 577 16.44 -7.15 -33.96
CA ARG A 577 16.95 -5.87 -34.47
C ARG A 577 17.76 -5.11 -33.42
N LEU A 578 17.36 -5.21 -32.15
CA LEU A 578 18.08 -4.61 -31.03
C LEU A 578 19.31 -5.41 -30.60
N GLY A 579 19.50 -6.63 -31.12
CA GLY A 579 20.59 -7.52 -30.72
C GLY A 579 20.48 -8.05 -29.29
N ILE A 580 19.27 -8.06 -28.71
CA ILE A 580 19.03 -8.44 -27.30
C ILE A 580 18.52 -9.88 -27.24
N LYS A 581 19.09 -10.71 -26.36
CA LYS A 581 18.56 -12.07 -26.12
C LYS A 581 17.36 -12.02 -25.17
N THR A 582 16.44 -12.97 -25.31
CA THR A 582 15.32 -13.13 -24.37
C THR A 582 15.79 -13.31 -22.92
N SER A 583 16.95 -13.94 -22.70
CA SER A 583 17.58 -14.07 -21.39
C SER A 583 17.97 -12.72 -20.76
N ASP A 584 18.37 -11.74 -21.58
CA ASP A 584 18.81 -10.44 -21.09
C ASP A 584 17.62 -9.56 -20.71
N ILE A 585 16.52 -9.67 -21.47
CA ILE A 585 15.22 -9.06 -21.13
C ILE A 585 14.70 -9.59 -19.80
N GLN A 586 14.74 -10.92 -19.61
CA GLN A 586 14.37 -11.56 -18.34
C GLN A 586 15.26 -11.09 -17.19
N LYS A 587 16.58 -11.05 -17.38
CA LYS A 587 17.52 -10.53 -16.37
C LYS A 587 17.23 -9.08 -16.00
N LEU A 588 16.92 -8.22 -16.98
CA LEU A 588 16.57 -6.82 -16.74
C LEU A 588 15.28 -6.71 -15.92
N LYS A 589 14.22 -7.44 -16.29
CA LYS A 589 12.96 -7.46 -15.54
C LYS A 589 13.17 -7.93 -14.10
N SER A 590 13.89 -9.04 -13.89
CA SER A 590 14.20 -9.54 -12.55
C SER A 590 15.11 -8.62 -11.75
N GLN A 591 16.03 -7.90 -12.40
CA GLN A 591 16.90 -6.94 -11.72
C GLN A 591 16.10 -5.72 -11.22
N LEU A 592 15.24 -5.15 -12.07
CA LEU A 592 14.35 -4.05 -11.70
C LEU A 592 13.42 -4.46 -10.55
N GLU A 593 12.91 -5.69 -10.56
CA GLU A 593 12.11 -6.24 -9.46
C GLU A 593 12.89 -6.32 -8.15
N ARG A 594 14.07 -6.93 -8.16
CA ARG A 594 14.91 -7.03 -6.96
C ARG A 594 15.33 -5.68 -6.41
N ASP A 595 15.73 -4.76 -7.28
CA ASP A 595 16.24 -3.45 -6.87
C ASP A 595 15.10 -2.55 -6.36
N LEU A 596 13.91 -2.64 -6.96
CA LEU A 596 12.73 -1.96 -6.44
C LEU A 596 12.33 -2.52 -5.07
N ALA A 597 12.23 -3.85 -4.93
CA ALA A 597 11.91 -4.50 -3.66
C ALA A 597 12.89 -4.10 -2.55
N SER A 598 14.21 -4.17 -2.83
CA SER A 598 15.25 -3.78 -1.88
C SER A 598 15.18 -2.31 -1.46
N CYS A 599 14.73 -1.42 -2.36
CA CYS A 599 14.53 -0.01 -2.03
C CYS A 599 13.28 0.19 -1.16
N LEU A 600 12.17 -0.44 -1.51
CA LEU A 600 10.89 -0.33 -0.79
C LEU A 600 10.94 -0.92 0.62
N GLU A 601 11.74 -1.97 0.85
CA GLU A 601 11.97 -2.57 2.18
C GLU A 601 12.59 -1.59 3.19
N LYS A 602 13.36 -0.60 2.71
CA LYS A 602 14.06 0.38 3.57
C LYS A 602 13.17 1.55 4.02
N ILE A 603 11.96 1.66 3.46
CA ILE A 603 11.01 2.73 3.76
C ILE A 603 10.34 2.44 5.10
N ASN A 604 10.41 3.34 6.06
CA ASN A 604 9.80 3.19 7.40
C ASN A 604 9.06 4.45 7.87
N ASP A 605 8.78 5.37 6.94
CA ASP A 605 8.12 6.64 7.23
C ASP A 605 6.58 6.52 7.32
N LYS A 606 5.96 7.46 8.07
CA LYS A 606 4.50 7.63 8.16
C LYS A 606 3.88 8.10 6.84
N ASP A 607 4.65 8.81 6.01
CA ASP A 607 4.27 9.11 4.62
C ASP A 607 5.27 8.47 3.64
N PRO A 608 5.03 7.23 3.19
CA PRO A 608 5.99 6.50 2.38
C PRO A 608 6.08 7.00 0.93
N MET A 609 5.13 7.82 0.46
CA MET A 609 4.99 8.13 -0.97
C MET A 609 6.19 8.86 -1.60
N PRO A 610 6.81 9.88 -0.96
CA PRO A 610 8.01 10.52 -1.51
C PRO A 610 9.18 9.55 -1.71
N GLN A 611 9.40 8.66 -0.74
CA GLN A 611 10.46 7.64 -0.78
C GLN A 611 10.15 6.55 -1.82
N ILE A 612 8.88 6.10 -1.91
CA ILE A 612 8.41 5.17 -2.96
C ILE A 612 8.68 5.79 -4.34
N ASN A 613 8.31 7.05 -4.54
CA ASN A 613 8.54 7.76 -5.80
C ASN A 613 10.04 7.85 -6.13
N GLN A 614 10.89 8.10 -5.15
CA GLN A 614 12.34 8.10 -5.33
C GLN A 614 12.88 6.73 -5.75
N CYS A 615 12.39 5.64 -5.13
CA CYS A 615 12.71 4.27 -5.54
C CYS A 615 12.30 4.02 -7.00
N ILE A 616 11.08 4.40 -7.39
CA ILE A 616 10.57 4.24 -8.76
C ILE A 616 11.41 5.06 -9.75
N LYS A 617 11.73 6.33 -9.45
CA LYS A 617 12.61 7.17 -10.30
C LYS A 617 13.98 6.52 -10.51
N GLY A 618 14.57 5.93 -9.46
CA GLY A 618 15.83 5.19 -9.56
C GLY A 618 15.75 4.01 -10.53
N GLN A 619 14.63 3.27 -10.51
CA GLN A 619 14.42 2.18 -11.46
C GLN A 619 14.12 2.66 -12.88
N VAL A 620 13.36 3.75 -13.04
CA VAL A 620 13.15 4.39 -14.35
C VAL A 620 14.49 4.87 -14.93
N PHE A 621 15.38 5.44 -14.12
CA PHE A 621 16.73 5.83 -14.53
C PHE A 621 17.53 4.63 -15.07
N ASN A 622 17.56 3.52 -14.32
CA ASN A 622 18.26 2.30 -14.72
C ASN A 622 17.66 1.69 -15.99
N LEU A 623 16.34 1.64 -16.08
CA LEU A 623 15.64 1.14 -17.25
C LEU A 623 15.94 2.01 -18.48
N ALA A 624 15.80 3.33 -18.37
CA ALA A 624 16.01 4.24 -19.49
C ALA A 624 17.45 4.21 -20.01
N THR A 625 18.43 4.19 -19.10
CA THR A 625 19.84 4.07 -19.48
C THR A 625 20.11 2.76 -20.21
N THR A 626 19.61 1.64 -19.69
CA THR A 626 19.76 0.32 -20.34
C THR A 626 19.11 0.26 -21.72
N LEU A 627 17.87 0.76 -21.85
CA LEU A 627 17.18 0.81 -23.16
C LEU A 627 17.87 1.77 -24.14
N GLY A 628 18.42 2.88 -23.63
CA GLY A 628 19.24 3.81 -24.41
C GLY A 628 20.49 3.15 -24.99
N ASP A 629 21.21 2.36 -24.18
CA ASP A 629 22.39 1.61 -24.61
C ASP A 629 22.05 0.58 -25.70
N TYR A 630 20.92 -0.13 -25.56
CA TYR A 630 20.44 -1.05 -26.60
C TYR A 630 20.11 -0.33 -27.91
N GLN A 631 19.38 0.78 -27.84
CA GLN A 631 19.04 1.56 -29.04
C GLN A 631 20.28 2.13 -29.72
N PHE A 632 21.23 2.65 -28.95
CA PHE A 632 22.48 3.19 -29.47
C PHE A 632 23.25 2.11 -30.22
N ASN A 633 23.47 0.95 -29.61
CA ASN A 633 24.24 -0.13 -30.22
C ASN A 633 23.56 -0.66 -31.50
N ALA A 634 22.23 -0.80 -31.48
CA ALA A 634 21.47 -1.21 -32.65
C ALA A 634 21.50 -0.17 -33.80
N SER A 635 21.48 1.12 -33.48
CA SER A 635 21.39 2.20 -34.47
C SER A 635 22.76 2.64 -35.01
N VAL A 636 23.81 2.55 -34.18
CA VAL A 636 25.15 3.09 -34.48
C VAL A 636 26.13 2.00 -34.91
N GLY A 637 25.96 0.76 -34.44
CA GLY A 637 26.95 -0.30 -34.64
C GLY A 637 27.30 -0.58 -36.11
N THR A 638 26.33 -0.52 -37.01
CA THR A 638 26.59 -0.73 -38.45
C THR A 638 27.34 0.43 -39.11
N LEU A 639 27.26 1.65 -38.57
CA LEU A 639 27.91 2.85 -39.13
C LEU A 639 29.43 2.89 -38.88
N TYR A 640 29.92 2.05 -37.96
CA TYR A 640 31.30 2.03 -37.50
C TYR A 640 31.96 0.65 -37.61
N LYS A 641 31.43 -0.25 -38.44
CA LYS A 641 32.05 -1.56 -38.71
C LYS A 641 33.49 -1.38 -39.22
N GLY A 642 34.47 -1.95 -38.53
CA GLY A 642 35.91 -1.76 -38.78
C GLY A 642 36.52 -0.50 -38.15
N ARG A 643 35.74 0.25 -37.35
CA ARG A 643 36.15 1.42 -36.54
C ARG A 643 35.57 1.33 -35.12
N GLU A 644 35.61 0.15 -34.52
CA GLU A 644 34.96 -0.18 -33.24
C GLU A 644 35.47 0.70 -32.08
N SER A 645 36.73 1.14 -32.12
CA SER A 645 37.29 2.07 -31.13
C SER A 645 36.61 3.44 -31.15
N VAL A 646 36.19 3.93 -32.32
CA VAL A 646 35.48 5.20 -32.45
C VAL A 646 34.02 5.06 -32.01
N GLN A 647 33.39 3.92 -32.30
CA GLN A 647 32.06 3.60 -31.78
C GLN A 647 32.03 3.64 -30.25
N HIS A 648 33.05 3.08 -29.60
CA HIS A 648 33.15 3.07 -28.14
C HIS A 648 33.20 4.49 -27.55
N ILE A 649 33.95 5.41 -28.16
CA ILE A 649 34.03 6.81 -27.72
C ILE A 649 32.65 7.47 -27.77
N PHE A 650 31.89 7.29 -28.85
CA PHE A 650 30.54 7.86 -28.96
C PHE A 650 29.54 7.20 -28.01
N HIS A 651 29.70 5.91 -27.72
CA HIS A 651 28.89 5.23 -26.72
C HIS A 651 29.13 5.80 -25.32
N GLU A 652 30.38 6.02 -24.93
CA GLU A 652 30.72 6.65 -23.65
C GLU A 652 30.20 8.09 -23.56
N GLU A 653 30.34 8.87 -24.64
CA GLU A 653 29.80 10.24 -24.71
C GLU A 653 28.27 10.25 -24.58
N PHE A 654 27.57 9.37 -25.30
CA PHE A 654 26.12 9.21 -25.20
C PHE A 654 25.70 8.84 -23.78
N THR A 655 26.29 7.79 -23.22
CA THR A 655 25.95 7.27 -21.90
C THR A 655 26.20 8.32 -20.81
N GLY A 656 27.35 9.01 -20.88
CA GLY A 656 27.72 10.07 -19.94
C GLY A 656 26.75 11.25 -19.99
N ASN A 657 26.42 11.72 -21.21
CA ASN A 657 25.48 12.82 -21.40
C ASN A 657 24.04 12.44 -20.99
N PHE A 658 23.61 11.21 -21.28
CA PHE A 658 22.27 10.72 -20.91
C PHE A 658 22.10 10.59 -19.41
N ARG A 659 23.06 9.96 -18.72
CA ARG A 659 23.07 9.88 -17.26
C ARG A 659 23.15 11.27 -16.62
N GLY A 660 24.04 12.12 -17.12
CA GLY A 660 24.17 13.50 -16.65
C GLY A 660 22.88 14.29 -16.77
N CYS A 661 22.15 14.13 -17.89
CA CYS A 661 20.87 14.79 -18.09
C CYS A 661 19.79 14.27 -17.14
N LEU A 662 19.64 12.96 -17.00
CA LEU A 662 18.63 12.34 -16.14
C LEU A 662 18.86 12.68 -14.65
N ASN A 663 20.11 12.85 -14.23
CA ASN A 663 20.47 13.25 -12.86
C ASN A 663 19.99 14.66 -12.50
N ARG A 664 19.79 15.56 -13.48
CA ARG A 664 19.31 16.94 -13.19
C ARG A 664 17.91 16.99 -12.59
N ALA A 665 17.09 15.96 -12.78
CA ALA A 665 15.72 15.88 -12.26
C ALA A 665 15.53 14.81 -11.17
N GLN A 666 16.60 14.22 -10.63
CA GLN A 666 16.50 13.20 -9.57
C GLN A 666 16.18 13.77 -8.18
N GLY A 667 16.24 15.09 -7.98
CA GLY A 667 15.93 15.75 -6.71
C GLY A 667 14.47 15.62 -6.25
N GLU A 668 14.21 16.02 -5.01
CA GLU A 668 12.86 16.01 -4.39
C GLU A 668 11.89 16.98 -5.08
N ASP A 669 12.40 18.03 -5.72
CA ASP A 669 11.61 19.10 -6.37
C ASP A 669 10.84 18.64 -7.62
N TYR A 670 11.18 17.46 -8.17
CA TYR A 670 10.45 16.88 -9.30
C TYR A 670 9.51 15.81 -8.79
N ASP A 671 8.21 15.87 -9.12
CA ASP A 671 7.34 14.70 -8.93
C ASP A 671 7.63 13.63 -10.01
N LEU A 672 6.96 12.48 -9.92
CA LEU A 672 7.18 11.39 -10.89
C LEU A 672 6.82 11.82 -12.32
N ASN A 673 5.79 12.64 -12.50
CA ASN A 673 5.36 13.11 -13.82
C ASN A 673 6.38 14.08 -14.44
N GLY A 674 6.86 15.04 -13.65
CA GLY A 674 7.94 15.95 -14.04
C GLY A 674 9.23 15.22 -14.38
N TYR A 675 9.54 14.12 -13.67
CA TYR A 675 10.67 13.25 -14.01
C TYR A 675 10.48 12.57 -15.39
N MET A 676 9.29 12.07 -15.67
CA MET A 676 8.97 11.43 -16.96
C MET A 676 9.01 12.42 -18.13
N ASP A 677 8.59 13.66 -17.93
CA ASP A 677 8.72 14.69 -18.96
C ASP A 677 10.18 15.13 -19.16
N ASN A 678 10.97 15.21 -18.10
CA ASN A 678 12.42 15.44 -18.21
C ASN A 678 13.12 14.34 -19.03
N LEU A 679 12.66 13.09 -18.93
CA LEU A 679 13.20 11.97 -19.69
C LEU A 679 13.06 12.16 -21.21
N LYS A 680 11.93 12.71 -21.68
CA LYS A 680 11.71 13.07 -23.09
C LYS A 680 12.66 14.20 -23.52
N THR A 681 12.81 15.22 -22.68
CA THR A 681 13.75 16.33 -22.91
C THR A 681 15.18 15.83 -23.02
N CYS A 682 15.60 14.95 -22.10
CA CYS A 682 16.93 14.34 -22.10
C CYS A 682 17.20 13.50 -23.34
N THR A 683 16.22 12.71 -23.77
CA THR A 683 16.32 11.91 -24.99
C THR A 683 16.60 12.80 -26.21
N ASN A 684 15.87 13.92 -26.33
CA ASN A 684 16.06 14.87 -27.43
C ASN A 684 17.41 15.59 -27.36
N GLU A 685 17.80 16.11 -26.19
CA GLU A 685 19.05 16.87 -26.02
C GLU A 685 20.28 16.00 -26.33
N VAL A 686 20.30 14.79 -25.78
CA VAL A 686 21.44 13.87 -25.91
C VAL A 686 21.51 13.31 -27.31
N SER A 687 20.37 12.93 -27.90
CA SER A 687 20.34 12.49 -29.31
C SER A 687 20.88 13.57 -30.25
N SER A 688 20.52 14.86 -30.07
CA SER A 688 21.04 15.93 -30.93
C SER A 688 22.56 16.10 -30.79
N LYS A 689 23.09 16.13 -29.55
CA LYS A 689 24.54 16.24 -29.31
C LYS A 689 25.31 15.08 -29.92
N THR A 690 24.89 13.84 -29.63
CA THR A 690 25.55 12.63 -30.15
C THR A 690 25.45 12.55 -31.68
N MET A 691 24.29 12.86 -32.29
CA MET A 691 24.14 12.88 -33.75
C MET A 691 24.99 13.96 -34.43
N TYR A 692 25.22 15.10 -33.77
CA TYR A 692 26.12 16.14 -34.27
C TYR A 692 27.58 15.64 -34.29
N SER A 693 28.05 15.08 -33.17
CA SER A 693 29.41 14.53 -33.05
C SER A 693 29.66 13.40 -34.05
N MET A 694 28.71 12.46 -34.19
CA MET A 694 28.78 11.40 -35.19
C MET A 694 28.75 11.94 -36.63
N GLY A 695 27.86 12.91 -36.92
CA GLY A 695 27.79 13.53 -38.24
C GLY A 695 29.11 14.19 -38.64
N ARG A 696 29.78 14.88 -37.71
CA ARG A 696 31.11 15.44 -37.92
C ARG A 696 32.15 14.38 -38.28
N ASP A 697 32.22 13.29 -37.52
CA ASP A 697 33.16 12.20 -37.80
C ASP A 697 32.90 11.56 -39.17
N GLN A 698 31.64 11.30 -39.52
CA GLN A 698 31.27 10.71 -40.80
C GLN A 698 31.62 11.63 -41.98
N ILE A 699 31.39 12.94 -41.86
CA ILE A 699 31.79 13.92 -42.87
C ILE A 699 33.31 13.96 -43.02
N GLN A 700 34.04 14.04 -41.90
CA GLN A 700 35.50 14.07 -41.94
C GLN A 700 36.08 12.80 -42.56
N PHE A 701 35.53 11.63 -42.20
CA PHE A 701 35.91 10.36 -42.78
C PHE A 701 35.63 10.33 -44.30
N ALA A 702 34.42 10.73 -44.72
CA ALA A 702 34.05 10.77 -46.14
C ALA A 702 34.91 11.74 -46.95
N LEU A 703 35.18 12.94 -46.42
CA LEU A 703 36.05 13.92 -47.09
C LEU A 703 37.50 13.43 -47.15
N THR A 704 38.00 12.76 -46.10
CA THR A 704 39.35 12.18 -46.11
C THR A 704 39.48 11.07 -47.16
N GLN A 705 38.44 10.24 -47.32
CA GLN A 705 38.43 9.17 -48.32
C GLN A 705 38.30 9.68 -49.76
N ASN A 706 37.48 10.72 -49.99
CA ASN A 706 37.13 11.17 -51.35
C ASN A 706 37.95 12.39 -51.83
N LEU A 707 38.51 13.19 -50.92
CA LEU A 707 39.41 14.31 -51.21
C LEU A 707 40.81 14.04 -50.66
N LYS A 708 41.42 12.95 -51.16
CA LYS A 708 42.79 12.56 -50.82
C LYS A 708 43.80 13.63 -51.21
N ASP A 709 44.87 13.73 -50.43
CA ASP A 709 46.02 14.57 -50.78
C ASP A 709 46.68 14.02 -52.05
N LYS A 710 47.04 14.93 -52.96
CA LYS A 710 47.87 14.59 -54.14
C LYS A 710 49.32 15.00 -53.83
N PRO A 711 50.34 14.35 -54.42
CA PRO A 711 51.72 14.78 -54.28
C PRO A 711 51.85 16.30 -54.56
N GLY A 712 52.34 17.06 -53.58
CA GLY A 712 52.51 18.51 -53.67
C GLY A 712 51.29 19.38 -53.33
N VAL A 713 50.13 18.79 -52.96
CA VAL A 713 48.91 19.55 -52.62
C VAL A 713 48.32 19.07 -51.30
N ASP A 714 48.51 19.86 -50.22
CA ASP A 714 47.84 19.65 -48.93
C ASP A 714 46.40 20.18 -48.99
N ARG A 715 45.42 19.28 -48.84
CA ARG A 715 43.99 19.63 -48.88
C ARG A 715 43.35 19.71 -47.50
N LYS A 716 44.14 19.71 -46.41
CA LYS A 716 43.62 19.76 -45.04
C LYS A 716 42.72 20.96 -44.77
N GLN A 717 43.15 22.18 -45.11
CA GLN A 717 42.34 23.40 -44.92
C GLN A 717 41.03 23.35 -45.69
N GLN A 718 41.06 22.76 -46.90
CA GLN A 718 39.88 22.63 -47.75
C GLN A 718 38.88 21.61 -47.18
N ARG A 719 39.36 20.46 -46.67
CA ARG A 719 38.53 19.47 -45.97
C ARG A 719 37.89 20.09 -44.73
N GLU A 720 38.62 20.92 -43.99
CA GLU A 720 38.12 21.58 -42.78
C GLU A 720 37.07 22.64 -43.08
N ALA A 721 37.28 23.49 -44.10
CA ALA A 721 36.30 24.46 -44.57
C ALA A 721 34.99 23.79 -45.04
N LEU A 722 35.10 22.69 -45.80
CA LEU A 722 33.94 21.91 -46.24
C LEU A 722 33.20 21.29 -45.05
N THR A 723 33.93 20.72 -44.09
CA THR A 723 33.34 20.17 -42.86
C THR A 723 32.53 21.23 -42.11
N LEU A 724 33.08 22.43 -41.93
CA LEU A 724 32.38 23.53 -41.25
C LEU A 724 31.12 23.98 -42.02
N SER A 725 31.21 24.08 -43.35
CA SER A 725 30.07 24.49 -44.19
C SER A 725 28.91 23.49 -44.16
N LEU A 726 29.21 22.19 -44.01
CA LEU A 726 28.20 21.12 -43.94
C LEU A 726 27.60 20.98 -42.54
N LEU A 727 28.41 21.24 -41.50
CA LEU A 727 27.96 21.09 -40.11
C LEU A 727 27.04 22.20 -39.63
N ALA A 728 27.19 23.43 -40.12
CA ALA A 728 26.34 24.56 -39.73
C ALA A 728 24.83 24.31 -39.99
N PRO A 729 24.39 24.01 -41.24
CA PRO A 729 22.98 23.71 -41.51
C PRO A 729 22.52 22.40 -40.88
N TYR A 730 23.43 21.43 -40.69
CA TYR A 730 23.11 20.19 -40.00
C TYR A 730 22.79 20.42 -38.52
N LYS A 731 23.56 21.27 -37.83
CA LYS A 731 23.30 21.66 -36.44
C LYS A 731 21.96 22.38 -36.32
N GLU A 732 21.70 23.36 -37.18
CA GLU A 732 20.44 24.11 -37.18
C GLU A 732 19.23 23.17 -37.38
N CYS A 733 19.35 22.18 -38.26
CA CYS A 733 18.33 21.15 -38.41
C CYS A 733 18.19 20.28 -37.16
N LEU A 734 19.30 19.82 -36.55
CA LEU A 734 19.27 19.02 -35.33
C LEU A 734 18.68 19.78 -34.14
N ASP A 735 18.74 21.10 -34.12
CA ASP A 735 18.16 21.90 -33.04
C ASP A 735 16.65 22.12 -33.25
N THR A 736 16.18 22.21 -34.50
CA THR A 736 14.80 22.62 -34.83
C THR A 736 13.88 21.48 -35.29
N ALA A 737 14.41 20.39 -35.84
CA ALA A 737 13.61 19.36 -36.47
C ALA A 737 12.94 18.43 -35.44
N PRO A 738 11.63 18.12 -35.60
CA PRO A 738 10.92 17.18 -34.72
C PRO A 738 11.33 15.71 -34.95
N LYS A 739 11.86 15.37 -36.13
CA LYS A 739 12.46 14.06 -36.43
C LYS A 739 13.90 14.27 -36.90
N LYS A 740 14.87 13.70 -36.19
CA LYS A 740 16.29 13.95 -36.49
C LYS A 740 16.78 13.22 -37.76
N ASP A 741 16.10 12.16 -38.19
CA ASP A 741 16.44 11.39 -39.41
C ASP A 741 16.41 12.23 -40.70
N THR A 742 15.55 13.25 -40.75
CA THR A 742 15.50 14.16 -41.90
C THR A 742 16.75 15.02 -42.00
N CYS A 743 17.38 15.34 -40.87
CA CYS A 743 18.65 16.09 -40.83
C CYS A 743 19.81 15.26 -41.36
N ILE A 744 19.85 13.96 -41.03
CA ILE A 744 20.86 13.03 -41.56
C ILE A 744 20.74 12.92 -43.09
N SER A 745 19.51 12.78 -43.59
CA SER A 745 19.26 12.71 -45.03
C SER A 745 19.64 14.00 -45.76
N GLY A 746 19.31 15.16 -45.17
CA GLY A 746 19.71 16.48 -45.68
C GLY A 746 21.24 16.63 -45.72
N LEU A 747 21.91 16.27 -44.62
CA LEU A 747 23.37 16.30 -44.52
C LEU A 747 24.03 15.42 -45.59
N LYS A 748 23.54 14.20 -45.80
CA LYS A 748 24.06 13.28 -46.83
C LYS A 748 23.94 13.89 -48.23
N THR A 749 22.81 14.53 -48.51
CA THR A 749 22.54 15.20 -49.79
C THR A 749 23.51 16.35 -50.02
N GLU A 750 23.67 17.23 -49.03
CA GLU A 750 24.58 18.38 -49.12
C GLU A 750 26.05 17.96 -49.16
N ALA A 751 26.46 16.96 -48.37
CA ALA A 751 27.80 16.41 -48.41
C ALA A 751 28.13 15.82 -49.79
N THR A 752 27.19 15.10 -50.40
CA THR A 752 27.35 14.55 -51.76
C THR A 752 27.49 15.68 -52.79
N LYS A 753 26.66 16.73 -52.71
CA LYS A 753 26.77 17.90 -53.58
C LYS A 753 28.15 18.56 -53.47
N ALA A 754 28.59 18.81 -52.23
CA ALA A 754 29.85 19.49 -51.95
C ALA A 754 31.06 18.68 -52.44
N VAL A 755 31.07 17.35 -52.24
CA VAL A 755 32.12 16.46 -52.75
C VAL A 755 32.17 16.46 -54.27
N VAL A 756 31.02 16.33 -54.95
CA VAL A 756 30.95 16.31 -56.42
C VAL A 756 31.36 17.66 -57.01
N GLU A 757 30.89 18.77 -56.45
CA GLU A 757 31.27 20.12 -56.88
C GLU A 757 32.78 20.35 -56.72
N GLN A 758 33.35 19.94 -55.58
CA GLN A 758 34.78 20.12 -55.36
C GLN A 758 35.61 19.21 -56.26
N TYR A 759 35.18 17.98 -56.49
CA TYR A 759 35.80 17.08 -57.46
C TYR A 759 35.82 17.70 -58.85
N ALA A 760 34.68 18.24 -59.30
CA ALA A 760 34.54 18.88 -60.61
C ALA A 760 35.50 20.07 -60.78
N LYS A 761 35.59 20.95 -59.77
CA LYS A 761 36.51 22.10 -59.78
C LYS A 761 37.97 21.63 -59.86
N ASN A 762 38.33 20.64 -59.05
CA ASN A 762 39.68 20.09 -59.02
C ASN A 762 40.05 19.44 -60.36
N GLU A 763 39.10 18.76 -61.01
CA GLU A 763 39.37 18.07 -62.27
C GLU A 763 39.47 19.06 -63.44
N VAL A 764 38.69 20.15 -63.43
CA VAL A 764 38.86 21.26 -64.39
C VAL A 764 40.23 21.93 -64.22
N GLU A 765 40.59 22.28 -62.98
CA GLU A 765 41.88 22.92 -62.69
C GLU A 765 43.03 22.02 -63.12
N PHE A 766 42.94 20.73 -62.82
CA PHE A 766 43.97 19.76 -63.17
C PHE A 766 44.05 19.49 -64.69
N GLN A 767 42.92 19.29 -65.36
CA GLN A 767 42.91 18.81 -66.75
C GLN A 767 43.00 19.93 -67.79
N LEU A 768 42.53 21.14 -67.46
CA LEU A 768 42.49 22.30 -68.35
C LEU A 768 43.40 23.46 -67.90
N ASN A 769 44.08 23.33 -66.76
CA ASN A 769 44.96 24.36 -66.19
C ASN A 769 44.27 25.72 -66.01
N THR A 770 42.99 25.72 -65.61
CA THR A 770 42.20 26.94 -65.34
C THR A 770 41.50 26.85 -63.99
N LYS A 771 41.52 27.95 -63.23
CA LYS A 771 40.81 28.07 -61.95
C LYS A 771 39.31 28.31 -62.13
N GLU A 772 38.89 28.83 -63.29
CA GLU A 772 37.49 29.12 -63.59
C GLU A 772 36.83 27.96 -64.31
N MET A 773 35.64 27.55 -63.84
CA MET A 773 34.87 26.48 -64.46
C MET A 773 34.22 26.98 -65.77
N PRO A 774 34.53 26.35 -66.93
CA PRO A 774 33.90 26.70 -68.20
C PRO A 774 32.37 26.65 -68.15
N LYS A 775 31.69 27.56 -68.86
CA LYS A 775 30.24 27.78 -68.78
C LYS A 775 29.39 26.52 -69.00
N ASN A 776 29.76 25.66 -69.95
CA ASN A 776 29.08 24.40 -70.24
C ASN A 776 29.33 23.33 -69.16
N LEU A 777 30.52 23.27 -68.54
CA LEU A 777 30.75 22.42 -67.36
C LEU A 777 29.99 22.94 -66.14
N GLY A 778 29.92 24.27 -65.97
CA GLY A 778 29.08 24.91 -64.96
C GLY A 778 27.59 24.58 -65.13
N THR A 779 27.09 24.53 -66.37
CA THR A 779 25.70 24.15 -66.65
C THR A 779 25.41 22.71 -66.22
N ILE A 780 26.32 21.77 -66.46
CA ILE A 780 26.21 20.37 -66.03
C ILE A 780 26.21 20.26 -64.50
N LEU A 781 27.04 21.06 -63.82
CA LEU A 781 27.07 21.11 -62.36
C LEU A 781 25.75 21.65 -61.77
N GLU A 782 25.15 22.67 -62.39
CA GLU A 782 23.85 23.20 -61.96
C GLU A 782 22.69 22.22 -62.24
N GLU A 783 22.74 21.46 -63.34
CA GLU A 783 21.81 20.35 -63.58
C GLU A 783 21.92 19.27 -62.50
N PHE A 784 23.14 18.92 -62.09
CA PHE A 784 23.37 17.99 -60.99
C PHE A 784 22.78 18.49 -59.67
N LYS A 785 23.02 19.76 -59.31
CA LYS A 785 22.44 20.36 -58.09
C LYS A 785 20.91 20.30 -58.11
N LYS A 786 20.28 20.62 -59.24
CA LYS A 786 18.82 20.49 -59.42
C LYS A 786 18.34 19.05 -59.28
N CYS A 787 19.05 18.10 -59.88
CA CYS A 787 18.77 16.67 -59.75
C CYS A 787 18.83 16.21 -58.29
N MET A 788 19.87 16.60 -57.55
CA MET A 788 20.02 16.25 -56.13
C MET A 788 18.91 16.84 -55.25
N ILE A 789 18.42 18.04 -55.58
CA ILE A 789 17.25 18.64 -54.89
C ILE A 789 15.98 17.82 -55.16
N GLN A 790 15.76 17.39 -56.41
CA GLN A 790 14.59 16.59 -56.80
C GLN A 790 14.64 15.16 -56.23
N ALA A 791 15.83 14.57 -56.15
CA ALA A 791 16.06 13.25 -55.58
C ALA A 791 15.72 13.16 -54.09
N LYS A 792 15.71 14.29 -53.37
CA LYS A 792 15.48 14.36 -51.92
C LYS A 792 16.37 13.34 -51.20
N SER A 793 15.79 12.50 -50.34
CA SER A 793 16.48 11.46 -49.56
C SER A 793 16.50 10.08 -50.23
N ASP A 794 16.06 9.94 -51.49
CA ASP A 794 16.11 8.66 -52.21
C ASP A 794 17.53 8.39 -52.71
N GLN A 795 18.22 7.45 -52.06
CA GLN A 795 19.59 7.06 -52.41
C GLN A 795 19.72 6.62 -53.88
N LYS A 796 18.76 5.86 -54.42
CA LYS A 796 18.83 5.40 -55.82
C LYS A 796 18.64 6.56 -56.79
N ALA A 797 17.85 7.56 -56.43
CA ALA A 797 17.74 8.79 -57.22
C ALA A 797 19.02 9.64 -57.15
N GLN A 798 19.63 9.77 -55.97
CA GLN A 798 20.91 10.47 -55.79
C GLN A 798 22.05 9.79 -56.57
N ASP A 799 22.17 8.47 -56.49
CA ASP A 799 23.18 7.71 -57.22
C ASP A 799 23.02 7.88 -58.74
N ARG A 800 21.77 7.94 -59.23
CA ARG A 800 21.47 8.29 -60.63
C ARG A 800 21.89 9.71 -60.98
N CYS A 801 21.68 10.68 -60.10
CA CYS A 801 22.14 12.05 -60.31
C CYS A 801 23.68 12.13 -60.42
N VAL A 802 24.40 11.48 -59.50
CA VAL A 802 25.87 11.42 -59.51
C VAL A 802 26.37 10.74 -60.78
N LYS A 803 25.79 9.60 -61.15
CA LYS A 803 26.14 8.88 -62.38
C LYS A 803 25.93 9.73 -63.64
N ASN A 804 24.75 10.36 -63.78
CA ASN A 804 24.45 11.22 -64.91
C ASN A 804 25.41 12.41 -64.98
N PHE A 805 25.73 13.00 -63.82
CA PHE A 805 26.75 14.05 -63.72
C PHE A 805 28.10 13.54 -64.22
N SER A 806 28.61 12.42 -63.70
CA SER A 806 29.92 11.87 -64.09
C SER A 806 30.03 11.64 -65.59
N ILE A 807 28.99 11.08 -66.22
CA ILE A 807 28.96 10.79 -67.67
C ILE A 807 28.94 12.08 -68.49
N LYS A 808 28.05 13.02 -68.18
CA LYS A 808 27.95 14.30 -68.90
C LYS A 808 29.22 15.14 -68.71
N PHE A 809 29.74 15.18 -67.49
CA PHE A 809 30.93 15.93 -67.14
C PHE A 809 32.17 15.35 -67.84
N ALA A 810 32.36 14.03 -67.85
CA ALA A 810 33.46 13.37 -68.55
C ALA A 810 33.40 13.56 -70.08
N SER A 811 32.20 13.56 -70.66
CA SER A 811 31.97 13.86 -72.08
C SER A 811 32.39 15.29 -72.41
N ALA A 812 31.84 16.28 -71.68
CA ALA A 812 32.12 17.68 -71.93
C ALA A 812 33.59 18.05 -71.67
N LEU A 813 34.17 17.57 -70.56
CA LEU A 813 35.57 17.83 -70.21
C LEU A 813 36.52 17.13 -71.20
N GLY A 814 36.23 15.88 -71.57
CA GLY A 814 37.02 15.13 -72.55
C GLY A 814 37.01 15.80 -73.93
N ASN A 815 35.85 16.27 -74.39
CA ASN A 815 35.73 17.02 -75.64
C ASN A 815 36.57 18.30 -75.61
N MET A 816 36.43 19.13 -74.57
CA MET A 816 37.25 20.34 -74.43
C MET A 816 38.74 20.05 -74.44
N LYS A 817 39.16 19.07 -73.64
CA LYS A 817 40.56 18.71 -73.51
C LYS A 817 41.09 18.27 -74.86
N VAL A 818 40.47 17.29 -75.51
CA VAL A 818 40.90 16.78 -76.82
C VAL A 818 40.96 17.90 -77.86
N GLN A 819 39.94 18.76 -77.96
CA GLN A 819 39.92 19.86 -78.91
C GLN A 819 41.07 20.84 -78.63
N SER A 820 41.26 21.23 -77.37
CA SER A 820 42.35 22.15 -76.97
C SER A 820 43.74 21.55 -77.23
N VAL A 821 43.91 20.30 -76.83
CA VAL A 821 45.17 19.58 -76.81
C VAL A 821 45.61 19.18 -78.23
N LEU A 822 44.71 18.61 -79.05
CA LEU A 822 45.01 18.30 -80.45
C LEU A 822 45.17 19.55 -81.31
N ASN A 823 44.36 20.60 -81.11
CA ASN A 823 44.54 21.86 -81.85
C ASN A 823 45.89 22.51 -81.54
N SER A 824 46.30 22.50 -80.27
CA SER A 824 47.62 23.01 -79.85
C SER A 824 48.78 22.19 -80.41
N THR A 825 48.58 20.89 -80.66
CA THR A 825 49.67 19.98 -81.06
C THR A 825 49.79 19.84 -82.56
N LEU A 826 48.68 19.69 -83.26
CA LEU A 826 48.66 19.57 -84.72
C LEU A 826 48.81 20.94 -85.39
N GLY A 827 48.43 22.03 -84.70
CA GLY A 827 48.27 23.35 -85.31
C GLY A 827 46.93 23.47 -86.03
N SER A 828 46.46 24.71 -86.24
CA SER A 828 45.10 25.00 -86.69
C SER A 828 44.72 24.37 -88.04
N GLU A 829 45.68 24.28 -88.98
CA GLU A 829 45.45 23.79 -90.34
C GLU A 829 45.31 22.26 -90.39
N ASP A 830 46.26 21.53 -89.79
CA ASP A 830 46.20 20.07 -89.70
C ASP A 830 45.07 19.59 -88.79
N PHE A 831 44.75 20.37 -87.75
CA PHE A 831 43.56 20.13 -86.94
C PHE A 831 42.26 20.26 -87.76
N ALA A 832 42.16 21.30 -88.59
CA ALA A 832 41.01 21.49 -89.48
C ALA A 832 40.90 20.37 -90.54
N THR A 833 42.04 19.92 -91.09
CA THR A 833 42.09 18.83 -92.07
C THR A 833 41.65 17.48 -91.47
N ASN A 834 42.03 17.21 -90.22
CA ASN A 834 41.65 15.99 -89.51
C ASN A 834 40.34 16.14 -88.70
N LYS A 835 39.63 17.27 -88.83
CA LYS A 835 38.46 17.59 -88.02
C LYS A 835 37.37 16.52 -88.08
N LYS A 836 37.12 15.93 -89.25
CA LYS A 836 36.14 14.84 -89.41
C LYS A 836 36.51 13.58 -88.60
N GLU A 837 37.80 13.23 -88.56
CA GLU A 837 38.30 12.06 -87.82
C GLU A 837 38.28 12.32 -86.31
N ILE A 838 38.64 13.53 -85.89
CA ILE A 838 38.56 14.00 -84.50
C ILE A 838 37.11 14.03 -84.01
N ASP A 839 36.18 14.54 -84.81
CA ASP A 839 34.76 14.59 -84.46
C ASP A 839 34.15 13.17 -84.44
N SER A 840 34.60 12.26 -85.31
CA SER A 840 34.22 10.84 -85.25
C SER A 840 34.71 10.18 -83.97
N MET A 841 35.97 10.40 -83.58
CA MET A 841 36.54 9.89 -82.34
C MET A 841 35.78 10.39 -81.10
N LEU A 842 35.45 11.68 -81.07
CA LEU A 842 34.66 12.25 -79.96
C LEU A 842 33.24 11.71 -79.93
N LYS A 843 32.63 11.43 -81.08
CA LYS A 843 31.33 10.77 -81.18
C LYS A 843 31.38 9.34 -80.64
N ASP A 844 32.46 8.60 -80.92
CA ASP A 844 32.66 7.23 -80.41
C ASP A 844 32.92 7.24 -78.89
N TYR A 845 33.65 8.22 -78.38
CA TYR A 845 33.83 8.44 -76.95
C TYR A 845 32.51 8.76 -76.24
N ASP A 846 31.72 9.69 -76.79
CA ASP A 846 30.38 9.99 -76.27
C ASP A 846 29.47 8.77 -76.32
N TYR A 847 29.55 7.96 -77.37
CA TYR A 847 28.81 6.70 -77.47
C TYR A 847 29.23 5.72 -76.37
N CYS A 848 30.54 5.56 -76.14
CA CYS A 848 31.07 4.74 -75.05
C CYS A 848 30.53 5.19 -73.68
N LEU A 849 30.63 6.50 -73.38
CA LEU A 849 30.14 7.07 -72.13
C LEU A 849 28.63 6.89 -71.96
N ARG A 850 27.82 7.04 -73.02
CA ARG A 850 26.37 6.84 -72.95
C ARG A 850 26.00 5.40 -72.60
N ARG A 851 26.78 4.39 -73.02
CA ARG A 851 26.52 2.98 -72.66
C ARG A 851 26.68 2.72 -71.17
N LEU A 852 27.45 3.54 -70.45
CA LEU A 852 27.60 3.47 -69.01
C LEU A 852 26.30 3.82 -68.27
N ASN A 853 25.33 4.48 -68.93
CA ASN A 853 23.99 4.70 -68.38
C ASN A 853 23.25 3.39 -68.06
N SER A 854 23.66 2.25 -68.62
CA SER A 854 23.06 0.94 -68.32
C SER A 854 23.60 0.27 -67.05
N LYS A 855 24.72 0.74 -66.49
CA LYS A 855 25.37 0.11 -65.32
C LYS A 855 24.64 0.42 -64.02
N GLU A 856 24.38 -0.58 -63.17
CA GLU A 856 23.56 -0.37 -61.96
C GLU A 856 24.30 0.45 -60.90
N TYR A 857 25.61 0.24 -60.77
CA TYR A 857 26.42 0.82 -59.70
C TYR A 857 27.38 1.92 -60.20
N VAL A 858 27.54 2.97 -59.40
CA VAL A 858 28.45 4.11 -59.71
C VAL A 858 29.89 3.66 -59.90
N ASN A 859 30.36 2.66 -59.16
CA ASN A 859 31.74 2.14 -59.30
C ASN A 859 32.01 1.53 -60.69
N GLU A 860 31.00 0.87 -61.27
CA GLU A 860 31.09 0.33 -62.64
C GLU A 860 31.10 1.43 -63.68
N VAL A 861 30.40 2.55 -63.40
CA VAL A 861 30.44 3.75 -64.24
C VAL A 861 31.83 4.36 -64.20
N THR A 862 32.44 4.51 -63.03
CA THR A 862 33.80 5.05 -62.90
C THR A 862 34.82 4.21 -63.66
N ALA A 863 34.80 2.88 -63.49
CA ALA A 863 35.69 1.99 -64.23
C ALA A 863 35.46 2.06 -65.76
N GLY A 864 34.19 2.13 -66.18
CA GLY A 864 33.83 2.28 -67.58
C GLY A 864 34.23 3.63 -68.17
N VAL A 865 34.19 4.73 -67.40
CA VAL A 865 34.68 6.04 -67.83
C VAL A 865 36.18 5.97 -68.12
N THR A 866 36.96 5.33 -67.24
CA THR A 866 38.41 5.12 -67.46
C THR A 866 38.68 4.31 -68.72
N GLU A 867 37.89 3.27 -69.00
CA GLU A 867 38.01 2.49 -70.23
C GLU A 867 37.67 3.32 -71.49
N CYS A 868 36.61 4.12 -71.44
CA CYS A 868 36.25 5.04 -72.52
C CYS A 868 37.36 6.08 -72.77
N ILE A 869 37.95 6.64 -71.71
CA ILE A 869 39.08 7.58 -71.81
C ILE A 869 40.30 6.89 -72.42
N GLY A 870 40.63 5.67 -72.00
CA GLY A 870 41.75 4.92 -72.58
C GLY A 870 41.56 4.60 -74.06
N THR A 871 40.32 4.43 -74.50
CA THR A 871 39.99 4.26 -75.93
C THR A 871 40.12 5.57 -76.69
N LEU A 872 39.59 6.67 -76.14
CA LEU A 872 39.74 8.01 -76.68
C LEU A 872 41.22 8.38 -76.86
N GLN A 873 42.05 8.10 -75.86
CA GLN A 873 43.48 8.37 -75.89
C GLN A 873 44.18 7.61 -77.02
N LYS A 874 43.96 6.29 -77.14
CA LYS A 874 44.57 5.49 -78.21
C LYS A 874 44.18 5.98 -79.62
N THR A 875 42.92 6.37 -79.81
CA THR A 875 42.46 6.89 -81.10
C THR A 875 43.10 8.25 -81.40
N ALA A 876 43.21 9.13 -80.40
CA ALA A 876 43.87 10.43 -80.54
C ALA A 876 45.37 10.27 -80.87
N GLU A 877 46.07 9.36 -80.18
CA GLU A 877 47.46 8.98 -80.49
C GLU A 877 47.60 8.46 -81.92
N GLY A 878 46.64 7.67 -82.40
CA GLY A 878 46.58 7.19 -83.78
C GLY A 878 46.50 8.33 -84.80
N ILE A 879 45.65 9.34 -84.56
CA ILE A 879 45.53 10.53 -85.41
C ILE A 879 46.85 11.31 -85.42
N VAL A 880 47.43 11.59 -84.25
CA VAL A 880 48.71 12.30 -84.14
C VAL A 880 49.82 11.54 -84.85
N LYS A 881 49.91 10.21 -84.65
CA LYS A 881 50.90 9.36 -85.31
C LYS A 881 50.71 9.33 -86.83
N LYS A 882 49.47 9.28 -87.32
CA LYS A 882 49.15 9.33 -88.75
C LYS A 882 49.56 10.65 -89.37
N VAL A 883 49.24 11.78 -88.73
CA VAL A 883 49.66 13.12 -89.19
C VAL A 883 51.18 13.25 -89.17
N ALA A 884 51.83 12.84 -88.08
CA ALA A 884 53.29 12.82 -87.98
C ALA A 884 53.94 11.93 -89.04
N THR A 885 53.36 10.77 -89.36
CA THR A 885 53.83 9.87 -90.43
C THR A 885 53.61 10.49 -91.81
N GLY A 886 52.50 11.22 -92.01
CA GLY A 886 52.26 12.03 -93.19
C GLY A 886 53.37 13.05 -93.38
N TRP A 887 53.69 13.84 -92.34
CA TRP A 887 54.79 14.79 -92.34
C TRP A 887 56.14 14.12 -92.67
N ILE A 888 56.42 12.93 -92.10
CA ILE A 888 57.61 12.11 -92.38
C ILE A 888 57.69 11.69 -93.86
N SER A 889 56.56 11.31 -94.46
CA SER A 889 56.52 10.74 -95.81
C SER A 889 56.67 11.75 -96.94
N THR A 890 56.45 13.05 -96.66
CA THR A 890 56.45 14.11 -97.68
C THR A 890 57.72 14.99 -97.71
N THR A 891 58.70 14.79 -96.81
CA THR A 891 59.93 15.62 -96.78
C THR A 891 61.23 14.83 -96.51
N SER A 892 62.32 15.18 -97.20
CA SER A 892 63.72 14.77 -96.95
C SER A 892 64.61 16.04 -97.05
N PRO A 893 65.68 16.24 -96.24
CA PRO A 893 66.46 15.28 -95.47
C PRO A 893 66.23 15.28 -93.95
N PHE A 894 66.36 14.08 -93.39
CA PHE A 894 65.98 13.57 -92.07
C PHE A 894 66.54 14.26 -90.79
N ALA A 895 67.37 15.31 -90.88
CA ALA A 895 68.07 15.83 -89.71
C ALA A 895 67.27 16.89 -88.93
N ASP A 896 66.69 17.89 -89.60
CA ASP A 896 65.90 18.94 -88.95
C ASP A 896 64.52 18.44 -88.53
N PHE A 897 63.98 17.47 -89.27
CA PHE A 897 62.71 16.83 -88.96
C PHE A 897 62.80 15.93 -87.72
N ASN A 898 63.88 15.15 -87.55
CA ASN A 898 64.13 14.39 -86.32
C ASN A 898 64.39 15.32 -85.12
N LYS A 899 64.98 16.50 -85.34
CA LYS A 899 65.15 17.53 -84.31
C LYS A 899 63.83 18.17 -83.91
N ALA A 900 62.93 18.40 -84.87
CA ALA A 900 61.57 18.90 -84.63
C ALA A 900 60.69 17.85 -83.94
N ILE A 901 60.74 16.57 -84.35
CA ILE A 901 60.07 15.45 -83.67
C ILE A 901 60.65 15.23 -82.26
N ALA A 902 61.98 15.25 -82.09
CA ALA A 902 62.59 15.14 -80.76
C ALA A 902 62.28 16.34 -79.85
N ALA A 903 62.06 17.53 -80.43
CA ALA A 903 61.62 18.73 -79.71
C ALA A 903 60.10 18.75 -79.41
N SER A 904 59.28 18.04 -80.19
CA SER A 904 57.81 17.97 -80.01
C SER A 904 57.32 16.68 -79.34
N LEU A 905 58.15 15.64 -79.22
CA LEU A 905 57.90 14.44 -78.40
C LEU A 905 57.64 14.77 -76.92
N PRO A 906 58.36 15.71 -76.28
CA PRO A 906 58.00 16.22 -74.96
C PRO A 906 56.66 16.99 -74.94
N CYS A 907 56.28 17.64 -76.04
CA CYS A 907 54.97 18.28 -76.18
C CYS A 907 53.84 17.25 -76.35
N ILE A 908 54.13 16.07 -76.92
CA ILE A 908 53.22 14.93 -76.96
C ILE A 908 53.01 14.31 -75.57
N ALA A 909 54.04 14.35 -74.70
CA ALA A 909 53.86 14.03 -73.29
C ALA A 909 52.96 15.04 -72.55
N GLY A 910 52.90 16.28 -73.03
CA GLY A 910 51.93 17.31 -72.60
C GLY A 910 50.50 17.15 -73.14
N LEU A 911 50.28 16.26 -74.13
CA LEU A 911 48.93 15.89 -74.60
C LEU A 911 48.20 14.94 -73.63
N MET A 912 48.91 14.36 -72.66
CA MET A 912 48.34 13.38 -71.75
C MET A 912 47.44 14.06 -70.70
N PRO A 913 46.17 13.65 -70.53
CA PRO A 913 45.64 13.59 -69.17
C PRO A 913 46.58 12.70 -68.37
N ALA A 914 47.03 13.15 -67.19
CA ALA A 914 47.23 12.12 -66.19
C ALA A 914 45.87 11.43 -66.07
N SER A 915 45.83 10.13 -66.34
CA SER A 915 44.69 9.34 -65.91
C SER A 915 44.48 9.67 -64.43
N PRO A 916 43.25 9.90 -63.93
CA PRO A 916 43.02 9.88 -62.49
C PRO A 916 43.43 8.51 -61.89
N TYR A 917 43.66 7.50 -62.74
CA TYR A 917 44.18 6.18 -62.41
C TYR A 917 45.08 5.63 -63.52
N ASP A 918 46.37 5.98 -63.51
CA ASP A 918 47.41 4.95 -63.71
C ASP A 918 48.80 5.55 -63.52
N GLY A 919 49.48 5.05 -62.49
CA GLY A 919 50.94 5.06 -62.41
C GLY A 919 51.49 3.65 -62.63
N ASP A 920 51.01 2.65 -61.90
CA ASP A 920 51.87 1.46 -61.70
C ASP A 920 51.25 0.10 -62.06
N LEU A 921 50.06 0.02 -62.66
CA LEU A 921 49.33 -1.26 -62.66
C LEU A 921 48.78 -1.82 -63.97
N LYS A 922 49.37 -1.55 -65.15
CA LYS A 922 48.97 -2.45 -66.25
C LYS A 922 49.92 -2.86 -67.33
N LYS A 923 51.02 -2.17 -67.60
CA LYS A 923 51.85 -2.53 -68.75
C LYS A 923 53.27 -2.12 -68.42
N GLN A 924 54.14 -2.96 -67.86
CA GLN A 924 54.77 -4.00 -68.68
C GLN A 924 55.66 -4.99 -67.89
N VAL A 925 55.42 -5.26 -66.60
CA VAL A 925 56.13 -6.35 -65.87
C VAL A 925 55.16 -7.40 -65.30
N ASP A 926 53.90 -7.34 -65.75
CA ASP A 926 52.81 -8.29 -65.46
C ASP A 926 52.91 -9.62 -66.25
N SER A 927 54.10 -10.02 -66.73
CA SER A 927 54.23 -11.18 -67.63
C SER A 927 54.94 -12.42 -67.04
N ALA A 928 55.50 -12.39 -65.84
CA ALA A 928 55.97 -13.62 -65.20
C ALA A 928 56.15 -13.51 -63.68
N LEU A 929 56.71 -12.40 -63.19
CA LEU A 929 57.19 -12.33 -61.80
C LEU A 929 56.25 -11.63 -60.82
N LYS A 930 55.23 -10.91 -61.31
CA LYS A 930 54.25 -10.22 -60.44
C LYS A 930 53.30 -11.17 -59.70
N PRO A 931 52.79 -12.28 -60.27
CA PRO A 931 52.02 -13.24 -59.49
C PRO A 931 52.84 -13.78 -58.31
N VAL A 932 54.15 -13.98 -58.49
CA VAL A 932 55.07 -14.47 -57.46
C VAL A 932 55.37 -13.39 -56.40
N ALA A 933 55.63 -12.15 -56.81
CA ALA A 933 55.82 -11.01 -55.88
C ALA A 933 54.52 -10.59 -55.18
N ILE A 934 53.36 -10.77 -55.82
CA ILE A 934 52.03 -10.61 -55.21
C ILE A 934 51.74 -11.79 -54.29
N MET A 935 52.15 -13.02 -54.60
CA MET A 935 51.98 -14.17 -53.71
C MET A 935 52.87 -14.03 -52.47
N ILE A 936 54.12 -13.57 -52.62
CA ILE A 936 55.00 -13.18 -51.51
C ILE A 936 54.42 -11.96 -50.77
N GLY A 937 53.93 -10.94 -51.47
CA GLY A 937 53.36 -9.73 -50.89
C GLY A 937 52.05 -9.97 -50.13
N GLN A 938 51.19 -10.87 -50.63
CA GLN A 938 49.96 -11.33 -49.98
C GLN A 938 50.26 -12.28 -48.81
N TYR A 939 51.30 -13.10 -48.92
CA TYR A 939 51.81 -13.94 -47.83
C TYR A 939 52.41 -13.09 -46.68
N LEU A 940 53.01 -11.94 -47.00
CA LEU A 940 53.55 -10.98 -46.04
C LEU A 940 52.49 -10.04 -45.43
N ASP A 941 51.25 -10.05 -45.95
CA ASP A 941 50.10 -9.25 -45.46
C ASP A 941 49.20 -10.00 -44.45
N TYR A 942 49.83 -10.86 -43.63
CA TYR A 942 49.45 -11.15 -42.22
C TYR A 942 48.50 -12.33 -41.89
N ASN A 943 49.05 -13.55 -41.78
CA ASN A 943 48.89 -14.37 -40.56
C ASN A 943 50.27 -14.62 -39.94
N ILE A 944 50.67 -13.69 -39.08
CA ILE A 944 51.98 -13.63 -38.41
C ILE A 944 52.35 -14.86 -37.57
N LYS A 945 51.43 -15.80 -37.37
CA LYS A 945 51.65 -17.02 -36.58
C LYS A 945 52.32 -18.15 -37.36
N GLU A 946 52.25 -18.15 -38.69
CA GLU A 946 52.65 -19.29 -39.55
C GLU A 946 53.85 -18.96 -40.48
N ALA A 947 54.19 -17.67 -40.63
CA ALA A 947 55.16 -17.19 -41.62
C ALA A 947 56.58 -17.75 -41.50
N GLY A 948 57.03 -18.16 -40.30
CA GLY A 948 58.36 -18.71 -40.06
C GLY A 948 58.53 -20.16 -40.53
N GLU A 949 57.46 -20.96 -40.48
CA GLU A 949 57.49 -22.39 -40.85
C GLU A 949 57.32 -22.59 -42.37
N ASP A 950 56.66 -21.66 -43.06
CA ASP A 950 56.34 -21.76 -44.48
C ASP A 950 57.33 -20.98 -45.38
N LEU A 951 58.21 -20.13 -44.82
CA LEU A 951 59.24 -19.40 -45.60
C LEU A 951 60.21 -20.33 -46.37
N PRO A 952 60.70 -21.45 -45.81
CA PRO A 952 61.54 -22.38 -46.57
C PRO A 952 60.80 -22.98 -47.79
N LYS A 953 59.50 -23.30 -47.64
CA LYS A 953 58.67 -23.84 -48.73
C LYS A 953 58.41 -22.79 -49.81
N VAL A 954 58.19 -21.53 -49.43
CA VAL A 954 58.00 -20.41 -50.36
C VAL A 954 59.27 -20.15 -51.16
N LEU A 955 60.44 -20.15 -50.51
CA LEU A 955 61.74 -20.00 -51.21
C LEU A 955 62.04 -21.19 -52.13
N GLU A 956 61.73 -22.41 -51.71
CA GLU A 956 61.89 -23.62 -52.52
C GLU A 956 60.96 -23.64 -53.74
N THR A 957 59.73 -23.14 -53.57
CA THR A 957 58.76 -22.96 -54.68
C THR A 957 59.20 -21.86 -55.64
N LEU A 958 59.72 -20.73 -55.12
CA LEU A 958 60.27 -19.66 -55.95
C LEU A 958 61.45 -20.13 -56.78
N LEU A 959 62.38 -20.86 -56.17
CA LEU A 959 63.56 -21.39 -56.85
C LEU A 959 63.16 -22.34 -57.97
N LYS A 960 62.15 -23.18 -57.74
CA LYS A 960 61.59 -24.09 -58.75
C LYS A 960 60.96 -23.33 -59.92
N ASP A 961 60.14 -22.32 -59.65
CA ASP A 961 59.47 -21.52 -60.68
C ASP A 961 60.48 -20.64 -61.48
N ILE A 962 61.59 -20.25 -60.85
CA ILE A 962 62.67 -19.49 -61.48
C ILE A 962 63.65 -20.40 -62.26
N ASP A 963 63.82 -21.66 -61.84
CA ASP A 963 64.53 -22.69 -62.61
C ASP A 963 63.80 -23.08 -63.90
N GLU A 964 62.48 -22.87 -63.98
CA GLU A 964 61.68 -23.07 -65.20
C GLU A 964 61.75 -21.88 -66.19
N GLY A 965 62.25 -20.71 -65.76
CA GLY A 965 62.41 -19.49 -66.58
C GLY A 965 63.87 -19.10 -66.73
N ASP A 966 64.54 -19.63 -67.75
CA ASP A 966 66.00 -19.79 -67.94
C ASP A 966 66.84 -18.48 -68.10
N SER A 967 66.65 -17.47 -67.24
CA SER A 967 67.36 -16.18 -67.32
C SER A 967 67.99 -15.77 -65.98
N LEU A 968 69.33 -15.82 -65.92
CA LEU A 968 70.16 -15.31 -64.81
C LEU A 968 69.87 -13.83 -64.51
N GLU A 969 69.44 -13.08 -65.53
CA GLU A 969 69.10 -11.67 -65.42
C GLU A 969 67.75 -11.45 -64.73
N ALA A 970 66.79 -12.36 -64.92
CA ALA A 970 65.54 -12.36 -64.16
C ALA A 970 65.78 -12.66 -62.66
N ARG A 971 66.73 -13.55 -62.34
CA ARG A 971 67.15 -13.85 -60.95
C ARG A 971 67.78 -12.64 -60.27
N ARG A 972 68.68 -11.94 -60.97
CA ARG A 972 69.32 -10.70 -60.47
C ARG A 972 68.29 -9.59 -60.26
N ASN A 973 67.47 -9.34 -61.27
CA ASN A 973 66.40 -8.33 -61.19
C ASN A 973 65.41 -8.65 -60.07
N LEU A 974 65.14 -9.92 -59.77
CA LEU A 974 64.29 -10.29 -58.64
C LEU A 974 64.93 -9.93 -57.30
N VAL A 975 66.22 -10.22 -57.09
CA VAL A 975 66.92 -9.84 -55.85
C VAL A 975 66.93 -8.31 -55.70
N ASP A 976 67.26 -7.60 -56.78
CA ASP A 976 67.27 -6.13 -56.79
C ASP A 976 65.86 -5.57 -56.54
N THR A 977 64.83 -6.14 -57.15
CA THR A 977 63.43 -5.75 -56.93
C THR A 977 62.99 -6.02 -55.48
N LEU A 978 63.38 -7.15 -54.88
CA LEU A 978 63.05 -7.45 -53.48
C LEU A 978 63.70 -6.44 -52.53
N VAL A 979 64.91 -5.98 -52.85
CA VAL A 979 65.62 -4.91 -52.12
C VAL A 979 64.92 -3.56 -52.32
N GLU A 980 64.66 -3.16 -53.56
CA GLU A 980 64.08 -1.85 -53.92
C GLU A 980 62.64 -1.67 -53.44
N THR A 981 61.84 -2.73 -53.48
CA THR A 981 60.42 -2.69 -53.07
C THR A 981 60.23 -2.78 -51.56
N GLY A 982 61.29 -2.99 -50.78
CA GLY A 982 61.21 -3.22 -49.34
C GLY A 982 60.57 -4.55 -48.95
N ALA A 983 60.33 -5.46 -49.91
CA ALA A 983 59.86 -6.82 -49.63
C ALA A 983 60.90 -7.62 -48.82
N LEU A 984 62.19 -7.38 -49.08
CA LEU A 984 63.29 -7.93 -48.29
C LEU A 984 63.17 -7.56 -46.80
N ASP A 985 62.78 -6.32 -46.49
CA ASP A 985 62.60 -5.88 -45.11
C ASP A 985 61.51 -6.66 -44.39
N GLN A 986 60.45 -7.03 -45.10
CA GLN A 986 59.34 -7.78 -44.52
C GLN A 986 59.74 -9.24 -44.28
N ILE A 987 60.53 -9.83 -45.18
CA ILE A 987 61.11 -11.18 -44.98
C ILE A 987 62.02 -11.18 -43.75
N ILE A 988 62.92 -10.19 -43.64
CA ILE A 988 63.80 -10.05 -42.49
C ILE A 988 62.97 -9.88 -41.21
N LYS A 989 61.98 -8.99 -41.19
CA LYS A 989 61.09 -8.79 -40.04
C LYS A 989 60.34 -10.06 -39.63
N ALA A 990 59.90 -10.87 -40.59
CA ALA A 990 59.22 -12.14 -40.32
C ALA A 990 60.16 -13.16 -39.66
N ILE A 991 61.38 -13.32 -40.19
CA ILE A 991 62.43 -14.17 -39.61
C ILE A 991 62.75 -13.72 -38.18
N VAL A 992 62.91 -12.40 -37.99
CA VAL A 992 63.25 -11.82 -36.69
C VAL A 992 62.12 -12.00 -35.69
N LEU A 993 60.86 -11.80 -36.10
CA LEU A 993 59.71 -12.01 -35.22
C LEU A 993 59.56 -13.47 -34.79
N ASP A 994 59.78 -14.42 -35.71
CA ASP A 994 59.75 -15.84 -35.37
C ASP A 994 60.80 -16.19 -34.30
N LYS A 995 62.04 -15.73 -34.48
CA LYS A 995 63.11 -15.92 -33.49
C LYS A 995 62.81 -15.24 -32.15
N VAL A 996 62.28 -14.01 -32.18
CA VAL A 996 61.85 -13.30 -30.97
C VAL A 996 60.75 -14.05 -30.24
N LYS A 997 59.72 -14.53 -30.94
CA LYS A 997 58.63 -15.32 -30.34
C LYS A 997 59.13 -16.65 -29.80
N GLY A 998 60.00 -17.35 -30.54
CA GLY A 998 60.63 -18.59 -30.10
C GLY A 998 61.44 -18.40 -28.81
N GLY A 999 62.26 -17.36 -28.77
CA GLY A 999 63.02 -16.98 -27.57
C GLY A 999 62.10 -16.62 -26.40
N LEU A 1000 61.08 -15.78 -26.62
CA LEU A 1000 60.14 -15.36 -25.57
C LEU A 1000 59.24 -16.50 -25.05
N LYS A 1001 58.94 -17.52 -25.86
CA LYS A 1001 58.23 -18.73 -25.42
C LYS A 1001 59.01 -19.52 -24.37
N SER A 1002 60.35 -19.47 -24.41
CA SER A 1002 61.20 -20.13 -23.42
C SER A 1002 61.31 -19.35 -22.08
N VAL A 1003 60.78 -18.13 -22.01
CA VAL A 1003 60.80 -17.28 -20.82
C VAL A 1003 59.47 -17.41 -20.08
N SER A 1004 59.48 -17.66 -18.77
CA SER A 1004 58.25 -17.84 -18.00
C SER A 1004 57.47 -16.53 -17.81
N ASP A 1005 56.15 -16.60 -17.64
CA ASP A 1005 55.29 -15.42 -17.37
C ASP A 1005 55.61 -14.74 -16.03
N SER A 1006 56.18 -15.48 -15.08
CA SER A 1006 56.70 -14.96 -13.82
C SER A 1006 57.96 -14.10 -13.99
N GLU A 1007 58.73 -14.31 -15.06
CA GLU A 1007 59.91 -13.50 -15.37
C GLU A 1007 59.54 -12.27 -16.21
N ILE A 1008 58.75 -12.46 -17.28
CA ILE A 1008 58.25 -11.37 -18.13
C ILE A 1008 56.73 -11.56 -18.30
N PRO A 1009 55.89 -10.61 -17.83
CA PRO A 1009 54.44 -10.72 -17.97
C PRO A 1009 53.99 -10.82 -19.43
N GLN A 1010 52.93 -11.58 -19.69
CA GLN A 1010 52.39 -11.78 -21.05
C GLN A 1010 52.05 -10.45 -21.75
N SER A 1011 51.50 -9.48 -21.02
CA SER A 1011 51.21 -8.14 -21.56
C SER A 1011 52.47 -7.41 -22.07
N VAL A 1012 53.62 -7.69 -21.46
CA VAL A 1012 54.91 -7.15 -21.87
C VAL A 1012 55.45 -7.96 -23.05
N LYS A 1013 55.35 -9.30 -23.04
CA LYS A 1013 55.68 -10.16 -24.20
C LYS A 1013 54.89 -9.76 -25.45
N ASP A 1014 53.61 -9.43 -25.30
CA ASP A 1014 52.73 -9.00 -26.40
C ASP A 1014 53.11 -7.60 -26.91
N LYS A 1015 53.43 -6.67 -26.00
CA LYS A 1015 53.91 -5.32 -26.35
C LYS A 1015 55.27 -5.38 -27.06
N ILE A 1016 56.17 -6.24 -26.60
CA ILE A 1016 57.50 -6.49 -27.17
C ILE A 1016 57.38 -7.08 -28.59
N SER A 1017 56.45 -8.02 -28.78
CA SER A 1017 56.18 -8.66 -30.07
C SER A 1017 55.35 -7.78 -31.03
N SER A 1018 55.03 -6.55 -30.63
CA SER A 1018 54.21 -5.64 -31.44
C SER A 1018 54.98 -5.11 -32.65
N LYS A 1019 54.24 -4.96 -33.75
CA LYS A 1019 54.74 -4.45 -35.03
C LYS A 1019 55.50 -3.13 -34.88
N ALA A 1020 54.97 -2.19 -34.09
CA ALA A 1020 55.54 -0.87 -33.87
C ALA A 1020 56.92 -0.90 -33.19
N ASN A 1021 57.16 -1.87 -32.30
CA ASN A 1021 58.45 -2.01 -31.62
C ASN A 1021 59.48 -2.68 -32.53
N LEU A 1022 59.10 -3.70 -33.29
CA LEU A 1022 59.98 -4.34 -34.27
C LEU A 1022 60.36 -3.36 -35.40
N ASP A 1023 59.40 -2.58 -35.90
CA ASP A 1023 59.64 -1.54 -36.92
C ASP A 1023 60.62 -0.45 -36.43
N SER A 1024 60.74 -0.26 -35.12
CA SER A 1024 61.70 0.70 -34.55
C SER A 1024 63.13 0.17 -34.52
N ILE A 1025 63.32 -1.15 -34.51
CA ILE A 1025 64.63 -1.82 -34.51
C ILE A 1025 65.23 -1.86 -35.91
N PHE A 1026 64.38 -1.88 -36.94
CA PHE A 1026 64.78 -1.84 -38.35
C PHE A 1026 65.01 -0.43 -38.91
N LYS A 1027 65.22 0.56 -38.03
CA LYS A 1027 65.58 1.93 -38.39
C LYS A 1027 66.98 2.22 -37.87
N GLY A 1028 67.97 2.30 -38.76
CA GLY A 1028 69.34 2.68 -38.41
C GLY A 1028 70.41 1.84 -39.11
N LYS A 1029 71.67 2.07 -38.72
CA LYS A 1029 72.86 1.50 -39.37
C LYS A 1029 72.90 -0.03 -39.35
N VAL A 1030 72.54 -0.64 -38.21
CA VAL A 1030 72.55 -2.11 -38.05
C VAL A 1030 71.50 -2.80 -38.95
N ALA A 1031 70.36 -2.15 -39.19
CA ALA A 1031 69.34 -2.67 -40.08
C ALA A 1031 69.79 -2.64 -41.55
N ALA A 1032 70.53 -1.60 -41.95
CA ALA A 1032 71.13 -1.52 -43.28
C ALA A 1032 72.17 -2.64 -43.48
N GLU A 1033 73.03 -2.89 -42.50
CA GLU A 1033 74.02 -3.99 -42.55
C GLU A 1033 73.34 -5.38 -42.64
N ILE A 1034 72.24 -5.59 -41.92
CA ILE A 1034 71.48 -6.85 -41.98
C ILE A 1034 70.81 -7.03 -43.35
N ARG A 1035 70.23 -5.96 -43.92
CA ARG A 1035 69.65 -5.99 -45.28
C ARG A 1035 70.68 -6.37 -46.32
N GLU A 1036 71.86 -5.76 -46.23
CA GLU A 1036 72.97 -6.02 -47.14
C GLU A 1036 73.45 -7.46 -47.01
N MET A 1037 73.65 -7.99 -45.79
CA MET A 1037 74.03 -9.38 -45.60
C MET A 1037 72.97 -10.37 -46.11
N VAL A 1038 71.68 -10.10 -45.91
CA VAL A 1038 70.62 -10.99 -46.40
C VAL A 1038 70.54 -10.95 -47.92
N ALA A 1039 70.66 -9.78 -48.54
CA ALA A 1039 70.69 -9.64 -49.99
C ALA A 1039 71.93 -10.34 -50.59
N GLU A 1040 73.13 -10.03 -50.10
CA GLU A 1040 74.39 -10.42 -50.74
C GLU A 1040 74.94 -11.78 -50.28
N SER A 1041 74.67 -12.18 -49.03
CA SER A 1041 75.25 -13.40 -48.44
C SER A 1041 74.24 -14.55 -48.29
N VAL A 1042 72.95 -14.30 -48.53
CA VAL A 1042 71.89 -15.32 -48.47
C VAL A 1042 71.13 -15.38 -49.78
N LEU A 1043 70.47 -14.30 -50.20
CA LEU A 1043 69.59 -14.32 -51.37
C LEU A 1043 70.33 -14.40 -52.70
N ARG A 1044 71.39 -13.61 -52.91
CA ARG A 1044 72.18 -13.67 -54.15
C ARG A 1044 72.87 -15.03 -54.35
N PRO A 1045 73.54 -15.63 -53.35
CA PRO A 1045 74.12 -16.97 -53.51
C PRO A 1045 73.06 -18.03 -53.85
N VAL A 1046 71.88 -17.93 -53.27
CA VAL A 1046 70.82 -18.93 -53.45
C VAL A 1046 70.07 -18.75 -54.77
N LEU A 1047 69.64 -17.51 -55.07
CA LEU A 1047 68.80 -17.21 -56.22
C LEU A 1047 69.61 -16.96 -57.50
N VAL A 1048 70.82 -16.42 -57.40
CA VAL A 1048 71.65 -16.07 -58.57
C VAL A 1048 72.74 -17.11 -58.80
N ASP A 1049 73.44 -17.54 -57.74
CA ASP A 1049 74.57 -18.48 -57.87
C ASP A 1049 74.13 -19.96 -57.74
N GLY A 1050 72.85 -20.21 -57.44
CA GLY A 1050 72.27 -21.56 -57.33
C GLY A 1050 72.73 -22.36 -56.11
N GLU A 1051 73.30 -21.70 -55.09
CA GLU A 1051 73.66 -22.36 -53.83
C GLU A 1051 72.39 -22.85 -53.11
N LYS A 1052 72.46 -24.04 -52.47
CA LYS A 1052 71.35 -24.51 -51.64
C LYS A 1052 71.27 -23.68 -50.36
N MET A 1053 70.06 -23.42 -49.87
CA MET A 1053 69.84 -22.77 -48.57
C MET A 1053 70.54 -23.49 -47.40
N SER A 1054 70.73 -24.81 -47.49
CA SER A 1054 71.47 -25.62 -46.52
C SER A 1054 72.98 -25.64 -46.72
N GLY A 1055 73.50 -24.95 -47.75
CA GLY A 1055 74.91 -24.84 -48.06
C GLY A 1055 75.68 -24.19 -46.90
N GLN A 1056 76.93 -24.64 -46.68
CA GLN A 1056 77.72 -24.21 -45.53
C GLN A 1056 77.91 -22.69 -45.46
N LYS A 1057 78.04 -22.02 -46.61
CA LYS A 1057 78.24 -20.57 -46.74
C LYS A 1057 76.96 -19.78 -46.39
N VAL A 1058 75.82 -20.16 -46.99
CA VAL A 1058 74.50 -19.58 -46.69
C VAL A 1058 74.10 -19.82 -45.23
N SER A 1059 74.39 -21.02 -44.70
CA SER A 1059 74.14 -21.37 -43.30
C SER A 1059 74.99 -20.53 -42.33
N ALA A 1060 76.27 -20.30 -42.65
CA ALA A 1060 77.14 -19.43 -41.86
C ALA A 1060 76.65 -17.97 -41.87
N ALA A 1061 76.30 -17.44 -43.05
CA ALA A 1061 75.73 -16.09 -43.18
C ALA A 1061 74.41 -15.95 -42.41
N THR A 1062 73.53 -16.95 -42.49
CA THR A 1062 72.25 -16.96 -41.75
C THR A 1062 72.48 -16.96 -40.24
N LYS A 1063 73.48 -17.69 -39.74
CA LYS A 1063 73.87 -17.67 -38.32
C LYS A 1063 74.41 -16.31 -37.90
N GLU A 1064 75.27 -15.69 -38.72
CA GLU A 1064 75.81 -14.35 -38.45
C GLU A 1064 74.71 -13.28 -38.44
N ILE A 1065 73.80 -13.31 -39.41
CA ILE A 1065 72.63 -12.43 -39.47
C ILE A 1065 71.76 -12.61 -38.21
N THR A 1066 71.50 -13.85 -37.80
CA THR A 1066 70.74 -14.16 -36.58
C THR A 1066 71.43 -13.58 -35.34
N GLN A 1067 72.75 -13.67 -35.26
CA GLN A 1067 73.52 -13.10 -34.17
C GLN A 1067 73.41 -11.57 -34.14
N LYS A 1068 73.62 -10.88 -35.27
CA LYS A 1068 73.51 -9.42 -35.36
C LYS A 1068 72.11 -8.90 -35.04
N VAL A 1069 71.08 -9.60 -35.52
CA VAL A 1069 69.68 -9.31 -35.18
C VAL A 1069 69.46 -9.43 -33.67
N THR A 1070 69.93 -10.52 -33.06
CA THR A 1070 69.73 -10.77 -31.63
C THR A 1070 70.45 -9.72 -30.79
N GLU A 1071 71.64 -9.29 -31.23
CA GLU A 1071 72.39 -8.23 -30.57
C GLU A 1071 71.67 -6.89 -30.66
N ALA A 1072 71.17 -6.52 -31.85
CA ALA A 1072 70.40 -5.30 -32.05
C ALA A 1072 69.12 -5.23 -31.19
N LEU A 1073 68.44 -6.37 -31.03
CA LEU A 1073 67.27 -6.51 -30.18
C LEU A 1073 67.61 -6.31 -28.70
N ALA A 1074 68.66 -6.98 -28.22
CA ALA A 1074 69.07 -6.92 -26.82
C ALA A 1074 69.58 -5.54 -26.39
N THR A 1075 70.13 -4.74 -27.31
CA THR A 1075 70.64 -3.39 -27.01
C THR A 1075 69.65 -2.28 -27.31
N SER A 1076 68.46 -2.59 -27.84
CA SER A 1076 67.45 -1.58 -28.18
C SER A 1076 66.78 -0.97 -26.94
N ASP A 1077 66.71 0.36 -26.87
CA ASP A 1077 66.04 1.10 -25.79
C ASP A 1077 64.56 0.74 -25.65
N LYS A 1078 63.90 0.38 -26.76
CA LYS A 1078 62.47 0.07 -26.78
C LYS A 1078 62.15 -1.40 -26.52
N PHE A 1079 63.15 -2.28 -26.59
CA PHE A 1079 62.98 -3.73 -26.51
C PHE A 1079 63.84 -4.32 -25.40
N GLY A 1080 65.16 -4.35 -25.58
CA GLY A 1080 66.09 -4.95 -24.62
C GLY A 1080 66.07 -4.25 -23.26
N GLN A 1081 66.09 -2.91 -23.25
CA GLN A 1081 66.05 -2.16 -21.99
C GLN A 1081 64.70 -2.29 -21.27
N GLU A 1082 63.58 -2.38 -21.99
CA GLU A 1082 62.27 -2.56 -21.35
C GLU A 1082 62.14 -3.97 -20.75
N ILE A 1083 62.67 -5.01 -21.42
CA ILE A 1083 62.75 -6.36 -20.86
C ILE A 1083 63.57 -6.37 -19.57
N ILE A 1084 64.74 -5.72 -19.59
CA ILE A 1084 65.62 -5.65 -18.42
C ILE A 1084 64.93 -4.86 -17.31
N ARG A 1085 64.32 -3.71 -17.62
CA ARG A 1085 63.61 -2.88 -16.65
C ARG A 1085 62.51 -3.66 -15.96
N VAL A 1086 61.66 -4.36 -16.71
CA VAL A 1086 60.55 -5.14 -16.15
C VAL A 1086 61.06 -6.35 -15.37
N SER A 1087 62.03 -7.09 -15.90
CA SER A 1087 62.56 -8.30 -15.25
C SER A 1087 63.29 -7.96 -13.95
N VAL A 1088 64.08 -6.89 -13.95
CA VAL A 1088 64.79 -6.41 -12.75
C VAL A 1088 63.81 -5.80 -11.75
N GLN A 1089 62.83 -5.01 -12.21
CA GLN A 1089 61.79 -4.45 -11.34
C GLN A 1089 60.96 -5.55 -10.67
N ASN A 1090 60.60 -6.61 -11.40
CA ASN A 1090 59.87 -7.75 -10.86
C ASN A 1090 60.70 -8.52 -9.82
N LYS A 1091 61.99 -8.77 -10.08
CA LYS A 1091 62.89 -9.36 -9.09
C LYS A 1091 63.06 -8.46 -7.86
N ILE A 1092 63.20 -7.15 -8.04
CA ILE A 1092 63.23 -6.17 -6.93
C ILE A 1092 61.95 -6.25 -6.09
N ASN A 1093 60.78 -6.39 -6.74
CA ASN A 1093 59.49 -6.48 -6.08
C ASN A 1093 59.29 -7.81 -5.30
N GLN A 1094 59.97 -8.88 -5.71
CA GLN A 1094 59.94 -10.19 -5.05
C GLN A 1094 60.86 -10.29 -3.83
N MET A 1095 61.79 -9.33 -3.61
CA MET A 1095 62.66 -9.25 -2.43
C MET A 1095 61.88 -8.69 -1.21
N GLY A 1096 60.97 -9.52 -0.68
CA GLY A 1096 59.71 -9.10 -0.07
C GLY A 1096 59.65 -8.62 1.39
N SER A 1097 60.67 -8.01 2.00
CA SER A 1097 60.46 -7.50 3.37
C SER A 1097 61.19 -6.21 3.71
N VAL A 1098 62.48 -6.10 3.41
CA VAL A 1098 63.27 -4.92 3.82
C VAL A 1098 62.98 -3.69 2.93
N LYS A 1099 62.51 -3.87 1.69
CA LYS A 1099 62.33 -2.77 0.71
C LYS A 1099 61.02 -1.98 0.83
N ARG A 1100 59.92 -2.54 1.34
CA ARG A 1100 58.63 -1.81 1.47
C ARG A 1100 58.72 -0.63 2.43
N PHE A 1101 59.46 -0.81 3.53
CA PHE A 1101 59.66 0.24 4.52
C PHE A 1101 60.47 1.42 3.95
N PHE A 1102 61.60 1.15 3.29
CA PHE A 1102 62.45 2.20 2.71
C PHE A 1102 61.87 2.84 1.44
N GLY A 1103 61.23 2.06 0.56
CA GLY A 1103 60.56 2.60 -0.63
C GLY A 1103 59.45 3.60 -0.25
N LYS A 1104 58.65 3.25 0.77
CA LYS A 1104 57.56 4.10 1.26
C LYS A 1104 58.08 5.36 1.95
N MET A 1105 59.18 5.26 2.69
CA MET A 1105 59.75 6.39 3.42
C MET A 1105 60.49 7.39 2.52
N ILE A 1106 61.23 6.93 1.49
CA ILE A 1106 62.07 7.81 0.66
C ILE A 1106 61.34 8.27 -0.62
N TYR A 1107 60.52 7.42 -1.24
CA TYR A 1107 59.91 7.68 -2.55
C TYR A 1107 58.39 7.67 -2.54
N GLY A 1108 57.75 7.50 -1.38
CA GLY A 1108 56.29 7.49 -1.25
C GLY A 1108 55.59 6.31 -1.93
N SER A 1109 56.31 5.24 -2.31
CA SER A 1109 55.73 4.05 -2.96
C SER A 1109 56.36 2.77 -2.42
N ASP A 1110 55.59 1.68 -2.35
CA ASP A 1110 56.01 0.42 -1.72
C ASP A 1110 57.12 -0.36 -2.48
N SER A 1111 57.73 0.21 -3.53
CA SER A 1111 58.80 -0.42 -4.33
C SER A 1111 59.80 0.60 -4.91
N PHE A 1112 61.09 0.23 -4.99
CA PHE A 1112 62.13 1.05 -5.63
C PHE A 1112 61.99 1.06 -7.16
N ASN A 1113 62.08 2.23 -7.80
CA ASN A 1113 62.00 2.34 -9.26
C ASN A 1113 63.39 2.11 -9.90
N TRP A 1114 63.59 0.96 -10.55
CA TRP A 1114 64.84 0.60 -11.24
C TRP A 1114 65.29 1.65 -12.25
N SER A 1115 64.36 2.39 -12.85
CA SER A 1115 64.65 3.44 -13.84
C SER A 1115 65.57 4.54 -13.28
N LYS A 1116 65.61 4.73 -11.95
CA LYS A 1116 66.52 5.68 -11.30
C LYS A 1116 67.85 5.05 -10.89
N VAL A 1117 67.82 3.82 -10.37
CA VAL A 1117 69.01 3.11 -9.87
C VAL A 1117 69.97 2.72 -11.00
N ARG A 1118 69.43 2.40 -12.18
CA ARG A 1118 70.20 1.99 -13.36
C ARG A 1118 71.17 3.06 -13.87
N GLU A 1119 70.96 4.32 -13.52
CA GLU A 1119 71.82 5.43 -13.94
C GLU A 1119 73.17 5.48 -13.17
N SER A 1120 73.25 4.83 -12.01
CA SER A 1120 74.49 4.70 -11.24
C SER A 1120 75.51 3.79 -11.93
N ASP A 1121 76.80 3.96 -11.64
CA ASP A 1121 77.85 3.12 -12.24
C ASP A 1121 77.66 1.64 -11.90
N LYS A 1122 77.24 1.32 -10.67
CA LYS A 1122 76.88 -0.05 -10.28
C LYS A 1122 75.60 -0.54 -10.96
N GLY A 1123 74.63 0.35 -11.17
CA GLY A 1123 73.42 0.07 -11.94
C GLY A 1123 73.72 -0.31 -13.39
N LYS A 1124 74.61 0.44 -14.05
CA LYS A 1124 75.10 0.17 -15.41
C LYS A 1124 75.85 -1.16 -15.49
N ILE A 1125 76.68 -1.49 -14.50
CA ILE A 1125 77.39 -2.78 -14.43
C ILE A 1125 76.39 -3.93 -14.28
N ALA A 1126 75.40 -3.79 -13.39
CA ALA A 1126 74.36 -4.79 -13.20
C ALA A 1126 73.52 -5.00 -14.47
N GLU A 1127 73.14 -3.91 -15.13
CA GLU A 1127 72.41 -3.94 -16.39
C GLU A 1127 73.22 -4.61 -17.50
N ALA A 1128 74.48 -4.23 -17.70
CA ALA A 1128 75.35 -4.84 -18.69
C ALA A 1128 75.54 -6.36 -18.46
N TYR A 1129 75.68 -6.78 -17.19
CA TYR A 1129 75.81 -8.19 -16.83
C TYR A 1129 74.53 -8.98 -17.16
N ILE A 1130 73.36 -8.43 -16.82
CA ILE A 1130 72.05 -9.05 -17.10
C ILE A 1130 71.81 -9.14 -18.60
N THR A 1131 72.08 -8.08 -19.36
CA THR A 1131 71.97 -8.10 -20.83
C THR A 1131 72.81 -9.22 -21.42
N ARG A 1132 74.08 -9.30 -21.00
CA ARG A 1132 75.06 -10.21 -21.63
C ARG A 1132 74.88 -11.66 -21.23
N HIS A 1133 74.58 -11.95 -19.97
CA HIS A 1133 74.62 -13.30 -19.43
C HIS A 1133 73.24 -13.90 -19.18
N VAL A 1134 72.19 -13.07 -19.07
CA VAL A 1134 70.81 -13.56 -18.86
C VAL A 1134 69.97 -13.39 -20.12
N LEU A 1135 69.96 -12.19 -20.71
CA LEU A 1135 69.05 -11.89 -21.81
C LEU A 1135 69.54 -12.41 -23.16
N MET A 1136 70.82 -12.18 -23.51
CA MET A 1136 71.39 -12.62 -24.79
C MET A 1136 71.29 -14.14 -25.01
N PRO A 1137 71.66 -15.02 -24.06
CA PRO A 1137 71.56 -16.46 -24.30
C PRO A 1137 70.11 -16.92 -24.51
N LYS A 1138 69.17 -16.35 -23.74
CA LYS A 1138 67.73 -16.64 -23.87
C LYS A 1138 67.17 -16.19 -25.22
N LEU A 1139 67.57 -15.01 -25.72
CA LEU A 1139 67.16 -14.54 -27.05
C LEU A 1139 67.81 -15.34 -28.18
N ARG A 1140 69.01 -15.90 -27.97
CA ARG A 1140 69.67 -16.80 -28.91
C ARG A 1140 69.12 -18.23 -28.89
N GLY A 1141 68.27 -18.57 -27.92
CA GLY A 1141 67.78 -19.93 -27.71
C GLY A 1141 68.88 -20.89 -27.24
N GLU A 1142 69.95 -20.37 -26.63
CA GLU A 1142 71.02 -21.17 -26.05
C GLU A 1142 70.48 -21.90 -24.81
N VAL A 1143 70.58 -23.23 -24.80
CA VAL A 1143 70.21 -24.05 -23.63
C VAL A 1143 71.35 -23.96 -22.63
N ILE A 1144 71.19 -23.13 -21.61
CA ILE A 1144 72.08 -23.06 -20.45
C ILE A 1144 71.55 -24.01 -19.38
N ASP A 1145 72.42 -24.87 -18.84
CA ASP A 1145 72.02 -25.77 -17.76
C ASP A 1145 71.57 -25.00 -16.51
N GLU A 1146 70.67 -25.60 -15.73
CA GLU A 1146 70.07 -24.95 -14.56
C GLU A 1146 71.11 -24.49 -13.54
N SER A 1147 72.23 -25.20 -13.38
CA SER A 1147 73.27 -24.84 -12.40
C SER A 1147 74.02 -23.57 -12.84
N THR A 1148 74.36 -23.47 -14.11
CA THR A 1148 75.01 -22.29 -14.70
C THR A 1148 74.05 -21.10 -14.68
N MET A 1149 72.79 -21.31 -15.04
CA MET A 1149 71.76 -20.26 -14.99
C MET A 1149 71.48 -19.78 -13.55
N ALA A 1150 71.50 -20.67 -12.56
CA ALA A 1150 71.37 -20.31 -11.15
C ALA A 1150 72.55 -19.44 -10.68
N ASN A 1151 73.79 -19.77 -11.08
CA ASN A 1151 74.97 -18.98 -10.76
C ASN A 1151 74.95 -17.59 -11.42
N ILE A 1152 74.56 -17.53 -12.70
CA ILE A 1152 74.39 -16.26 -13.42
C ILE A 1152 73.31 -15.40 -12.74
N ASN A 1153 72.16 -15.99 -12.38
CA ASN A 1153 71.07 -15.28 -11.72
C ASN A 1153 71.47 -14.77 -10.33
N LYS A 1154 72.17 -15.59 -9.54
CA LYS A 1154 72.71 -15.19 -8.24
C LYS A 1154 73.67 -14.02 -8.37
N LYS A 1155 74.56 -14.05 -9.37
CA LYS A 1155 75.49 -12.95 -9.60
C LYS A 1155 74.80 -11.67 -10.06
N ALA A 1156 73.80 -11.80 -10.93
CA ALA A 1156 72.95 -10.67 -11.34
C ALA A 1156 72.23 -10.05 -10.13
N GLU A 1157 71.71 -10.87 -9.22
CA GLU A 1157 71.05 -10.41 -8.00
C GLU A 1157 72.01 -9.69 -7.04
N GLU A 1158 73.24 -10.20 -6.86
CA GLU A 1158 74.29 -9.52 -6.10
C GLU A 1158 74.61 -8.13 -6.69
N LEU A 1159 74.74 -8.04 -8.01
CA LEU A 1159 75.06 -6.78 -8.71
C LEU A 1159 73.90 -5.77 -8.61
N VAL A 1160 72.66 -6.22 -8.82
CA VAL A 1160 71.47 -5.37 -8.66
C VAL A 1160 71.33 -4.91 -7.21
N THR A 1161 71.59 -5.79 -6.23
CA THR A 1161 71.55 -5.43 -4.82
C THR A 1161 72.64 -4.41 -4.46
N SER A 1162 73.85 -4.59 -4.98
CA SER A 1162 74.94 -3.64 -4.80
C SER A 1162 74.62 -2.27 -5.42
N ALA A 1163 73.98 -2.26 -6.58
CA ALA A 1163 73.54 -1.04 -7.27
C ALA A 1163 72.47 -0.27 -6.48
N VAL A 1164 71.48 -0.99 -5.93
CA VAL A 1164 70.45 -0.38 -5.08
C VAL A 1164 71.08 0.20 -3.81
N LYS A 1165 71.98 -0.53 -3.15
CA LYS A 1165 72.66 -0.08 -1.93
C LYS A 1165 73.65 1.07 -2.14
N SER A 1166 74.19 1.25 -3.34
CA SER A 1166 75.09 2.38 -3.64
C SER A 1166 74.36 3.64 -4.13
N TYR A 1167 73.06 3.51 -4.39
CA TYR A 1167 72.20 4.62 -4.78
C TYR A 1167 71.47 5.21 -3.56
N GLU A 1168 71.41 4.47 -2.45
CA GLU A 1168 71.31 5.02 -1.08
C GLU A 1168 72.50 5.95 -0.81
#